data_AF-A0AAU0ZIG7-F1
#
_entry.id   AF-A0AAU0ZIG7-F1
#
_cell.length_a   1.000
_cell.length_b   1.000
_cell.length_c   1.000
_cell.angle_alpha   90.00
_cell.angle_beta   90.00
_cell.angle_gamma   90.00
#
_symmetry.space_group_name_H-M   'P 1'
#
loop_
_entity.id
_entity.type
_entity.pdbx_description
1 polymer ?
#
loop_
_entity_poly.entity_id
_entity_poly.type
_entity_poly.pdbx_seq_one_letter_code
_entity_poly.pdbx_strand_id
1 'polypeptide(L)'
;MSSQSGDPTTGSADFFESSGQEQEEGTEQSVTEPTMTSGSEELLPTSAQHDTSETQEGAAAAVARYRPASGRYRSSGGGFQLELRVDVDSTRSGSKVLRRVSGDFFTTTGGTTAYFGSFTVHGPTVTWSATQVVIKGLGSYTWQAGAPVVRVTIPRRLVGQPPAAATVQFLTVAGQAGASYLCPYISPYFRALTWEQDSVTGKIPFLAYNTGSLPRPPGSPARSLSVPGAYAEAGIQLLVSGAANVVADSPSGWSDSELHGAMQTNFSQWRNVPQWKAWLFVAGAYEGLAGVRGIMFDAADSFQRQGCAVFYDLINGADPETQRAQLRTYVHELGHSFNLLHSWQKNLARPPAPLGPKGGFGDLSWMNYPQNYQSSSGLTGTAAYWSDFPFQFTDNELIHLRHGYYRNVIMGANAFATGAADIEPELFDEPLADESGLRLGLRGAKSGFAFGEPVVVELKLETTDLRGRSTHGHLHPDDELVNIAIRQPSGRTVLYRPLRLRCVDQDETVRLDTNRPAIYSSAYIGYGGDGHYFQQPGTYQLRASYQASDGSRIVSPVLRIVVRHPVTAADSELAELMMGEEQGKLLVLRGSDSPSLRAGNEALQEVIERHANHPFAVYARLAKGLNAEHEFKSLKADKTGLTVRAPDTKSAIEQLTPVVKASQQGKGVDNLTLNLATRRLARAYARQGDVEEAGTILDRLVRHFDTSAFNPHVVEAVRAQAESTKAKLMSDFGPA
;
A
#
# COMPACT_ATOMS: atom_id res chain seq x y z
N MET A 1 17.47 -33.52 33.98
CA MET A 1 18.27 -32.28 33.93
C MET A 1 18.18 -31.73 32.51
N SER A 2 17.24 -30.81 32.33
CA SER A 2 16.86 -30.13 31.10
C SER A 2 16.45 -28.73 31.55
N SER A 3 17.02 -27.68 30.95
CA SER A 3 16.71 -26.28 31.27
C SER A 3 15.99 -25.64 30.09
N GLN A 4 14.68 -25.48 30.25
CA GLN A 4 13.77 -24.75 29.37
C GLN A 4 13.99 -23.23 29.54
N SER A 5 14.03 -22.50 28.42
CA SER A 5 13.84 -21.04 28.37
C SER A 5 12.70 -20.77 27.37
N GLY A 6 11.48 -20.57 27.90
CA GLY A 6 10.31 -20.14 27.15
C GLY A 6 10.15 -18.63 27.26
N ASP A 7 9.97 -17.98 26.11
CA ASP A 7 9.77 -16.54 25.88
C ASP A 7 8.24 -16.23 25.86
N PRO A 8 7.71 -15.31 26.70
CA PRO A 8 6.30 -14.96 26.72
C PRO A 8 6.03 -13.53 26.17
N THR A 9 5.58 -13.42 24.92
CA THR A 9 5.09 -12.15 24.33
C THR A 9 3.66 -12.21 23.77
N THR A 10 2.91 -13.29 24.02
CA THR A 10 1.50 -13.41 23.61
C THR A 10 0.62 -13.77 24.81
N GLY A 11 -0.32 -12.89 25.13
CA GLY A 11 -1.32 -13.12 26.18
C GLY A 11 -2.47 -13.97 25.67
N SER A 12 -2.46 -15.26 25.99
CA SER A 12 -3.65 -16.13 26.01
C SER A 12 -3.46 -17.16 27.12
N ALA A 13 -4.30 -17.09 28.16
CA ALA A 13 -4.29 -18.01 29.28
C ALA A 13 -5.25 -19.17 28.99
N ASP A 14 -4.76 -20.40 29.02
CA ASP A 14 -5.58 -21.62 28.98
C ASP A 14 -5.41 -22.43 30.28
N PHE A 15 -6.55 -22.84 30.83
CA PHE A 15 -6.72 -23.72 31.97
C PHE A 15 -7.52 -24.94 31.48
N PHE A 16 -6.93 -26.15 31.46
CA PHE A 16 -7.39 -27.38 32.16
C PHE A 16 -6.76 -28.69 31.63
N GLU A 17 -6.76 -29.65 32.55
CA GLU A 17 -6.06 -30.94 32.66
C GLU A 17 -6.56 -32.12 31.79
N SER A 18 -5.57 -32.96 31.45
CA SER A 18 -5.50 -34.44 31.53
C SER A 18 -6.17 -35.41 30.54
N SER A 19 -5.36 -36.47 30.31
CA SER A 19 -5.61 -37.85 29.85
C SER A 19 -5.31 -38.09 28.36
N GLY A 20 -4.53 -39.09 27.94
CA GLY A 20 -3.86 -40.20 28.60
C GLY A 20 -2.77 -40.79 27.68
N GLN A 21 -1.95 -41.67 28.25
CA GLN A 21 -0.78 -42.33 27.69
C GLN A 21 -1.10 -43.27 26.50
N GLU A 22 -0.13 -43.48 25.60
CA GLU A 22 0.43 -44.82 25.31
C GLU A 22 1.73 -44.74 24.49
N GLN A 23 2.64 -45.67 24.80
CA GLN A 23 4.00 -45.87 24.28
C GLN A 23 4.03 -46.82 23.07
N GLU A 24 5.12 -46.76 22.29
CA GLU A 24 6.00 -47.86 21.79
C GLU A 24 6.69 -47.40 20.48
N GLU A 25 8.01 -47.18 20.49
CA GLU A 25 9.11 -48.13 20.16
C GLU A 25 9.26 -48.46 18.65
N GLY A 26 10.49 -48.33 18.12
CA GLY A 26 10.82 -48.82 16.77
C GLY A 26 12.05 -48.21 16.07
N THR A 27 13.24 -48.55 16.59
CA THR A 27 14.58 -48.68 15.98
C THR A 27 14.87 -48.47 14.47
N GLU A 28 16.00 -47.78 14.24
CA GLU A 28 17.16 -48.05 13.35
C GLU A 28 16.97 -48.59 11.91
N GLN A 29 17.60 -47.92 10.93
CA GLN A 29 18.85 -48.38 10.30
C GLN A 29 19.42 -47.38 9.28
N SER A 30 20.73 -47.12 9.38
CA SER A 30 21.57 -46.41 8.42
C SER A 30 22.36 -47.42 7.59
N VAL A 31 22.66 -47.12 6.31
CA VAL A 31 23.88 -47.59 5.60
C VAL A 31 24.20 -46.62 4.43
N THR A 32 25.19 -45.76 4.70
CA THR A 32 26.36 -45.32 3.90
C THR A 32 26.41 -45.38 2.36
N GLU A 33 26.70 -44.21 1.77
CA GLU A 33 27.59 -43.86 0.63
C GLU A 33 28.99 -44.58 0.65
N PRO A 34 29.88 -44.59 -0.39
CA PRO A 34 30.44 -43.38 -1.06
C PRO A 34 30.93 -43.44 -2.55
N THR A 35 30.91 -42.26 -3.21
CA THR A 35 32.01 -41.47 -3.86
C THR A 35 33.00 -42.14 -4.86
N MET A 36 33.40 -41.60 -6.03
CA MET A 36 34.29 -40.43 -6.29
C MET A 36 34.65 -40.28 -7.81
N THR A 37 34.80 -39.03 -8.28
CA THR A 37 35.86 -38.42 -9.18
C THR A 37 36.08 -38.93 -10.63
N SER A 38 36.63 -38.20 -11.63
CA SER A 38 36.98 -36.78 -11.90
C SER A 38 37.56 -36.67 -13.33
N GLY A 39 37.54 -35.46 -13.93
CA GLY A 39 38.47 -34.98 -14.99
C GLY A 39 38.18 -35.42 -16.43
N SER A 40 38.47 -34.70 -17.52
CA SER A 40 38.87 -33.31 -17.83
C SER A 40 39.38 -33.36 -19.29
N GLU A 41 39.06 -32.34 -20.12
CA GLU A 41 39.83 -31.89 -21.32
C GLU A 41 39.88 -32.84 -22.54
N GLU A 42 39.86 -32.46 -23.81
CA GLU A 42 39.78 -31.22 -24.61
C GLU A 42 39.65 -31.69 -26.10
N LEU A 43 39.46 -30.74 -27.05
CA LEU A 43 39.75 -30.83 -28.50
C LEU A 43 38.62 -31.22 -29.49
N LEU A 44 38.12 -30.18 -30.17
CA LEU A 44 37.66 -30.16 -31.58
C LEU A 44 38.87 -30.41 -32.53
N PRO A 45 38.73 -30.83 -33.81
CA PRO A 45 37.86 -30.14 -34.79
C PRO A 45 37.30 -30.93 -36.01
N THR A 46 36.32 -30.29 -36.66
CA THR A 46 35.98 -30.26 -38.11
C THR A 46 36.23 -31.50 -39.00
N SER A 47 35.17 -31.97 -39.70
CA SER A 47 34.91 -31.64 -41.12
C SER A 47 33.91 -32.60 -41.80
N ALA A 48 33.14 -32.01 -42.73
CA ALA A 48 32.64 -32.58 -43.98
C ALA A 48 31.76 -33.85 -43.98
N GLN A 49 30.46 -33.60 -44.14
CA GLN A 49 29.56 -34.13 -45.17
C GLN A 49 29.87 -35.50 -45.78
N HIS A 50 28.96 -36.46 -45.55
CA HIS A 50 28.55 -37.41 -46.57
C HIS A 50 27.03 -37.61 -46.55
N ASP A 51 26.43 -37.31 -47.70
CA ASP A 51 25.04 -37.58 -48.10
C ASP A 51 24.67 -39.06 -47.92
N THR A 52 23.52 -39.31 -47.32
CA THR A 52 22.64 -40.41 -47.74
C THR A 52 21.20 -39.93 -47.69
N SER A 53 20.55 -40.05 -48.84
CA SER A 53 19.21 -39.61 -49.16
C SER A 53 18.14 -40.60 -48.68
N GLU A 54 16.94 -40.04 -48.50
CA GLU A 54 15.63 -40.71 -48.49
C GLU A 54 15.13 -41.36 -47.19
N THR A 55 14.26 -40.62 -46.50
CA THR A 55 12.86 -41.05 -46.41
C THR A 55 11.97 -39.81 -46.25
N GLN A 56 11.16 -39.53 -47.28
CA GLN A 56 10.08 -38.56 -47.23
C GLN A 56 8.99 -39.11 -46.30
N GLU A 57 9.02 -38.74 -45.03
CA GLU A 57 7.82 -38.70 -44.20
C GLU A 57 7.16 -37.33 -44.37
N GLY A 58 5.86 -37.35 -44.66
CA GLY A 58 5.07 -36.18 -45.03
C GLY A 58 5.25 -35.02 -44.07
N ALA A 59 5.84 -33.93 -44.57
CA ALA A 59 5.78 -32.64 -43.92
C ALA A 59 4.32 -32.22 -43.79
N ALA A 60 3.72 -32.46 -42.63
CA ALA A 60 2.54 -31.74 -42.20
C ALA A 60 2.84 -30.26 -42.41
N ALA A 61 2.15 -29.63 -43.37
CA ALA A 61 2.36 -28.24 -43.73
C ALA A 61 2.35 -27.40 -42.45
N ALA A 62 3.51 -26.87 -42.06
CA ALA A 62 3.64 -26.09 -40.85
C ALA A 62 2.67 -24.91 -40.96
N VAL A 63 1.59 -24.94 -40.18
CA VAL A 63 0.58 -23.87 -40.17
C VAL A 63 1.34 -22.57 -39.91
N ALA A 64 1.29 -21.66 -40.88
CA ALA A 64 2.04 -20.43 -40.83
C ALA A 64 1.64 -19.64 -39.56
N ARG A 65 2.54 -19.62 -38.56
CA ARG A 65 2.29 -18.92 -37.31
C ARG A 65 2.47 -17.43 -37.55
N TYR A 66 1.42 -16.66 -37.36
CA TYR A 66 1.47 -15.20 -37.42
C TYR A 66 1.94 -14.62 -36.10
N ARG A 67 2.60 -13.46 -36.15
CA ARG A 67 2.93 -12.69 -34.94
C ARG A 67 1.65 -12.13 -34.32
N PRO A 68 1.58 -12.04 -32.98
CA PRO A 68 0.51 -11.32 -32.32
C PRO A 68 0.41 -9.87 -32.79
N ALA A 69 -0.83 -9.38 -32.90
CA ALA A 69 -1.13 -7.98 -33.13
C ALA A 69 -1.13 -7.17 -31.83
N SER A 70 -1.11 -7.84 -30.68
CA SER A 70 -1.15 -7.17 -29.39
C SER A 70 0.21 -6.64 -28.94
N GLY A 71 0.19 -5.48 -28.29
CA GLY A 71 1.37 -4.79 -27.78
C GLY A 71 1.21 -3.27 -27.80
N ARG A 72 2.33 -2.58 -27.59
CA ARG A 72 2.45 -1.12 -27.63
C ARG A 72 3.05 -0.67 -28.96
N TYR A 73 2.44 0.36 -29.53
CA TYR A 73 2.84 1.04 -30.76
C TYR A 73 2.95 2.54 -30.50
N ARG A 74 3.78 3.26 -31.26
CA ARG A 74 3.95 4.71 -31.09
C ARG A 74 4.08 5.40 -32.43
N SER A 75 3.32 6.47 -32.68
CA SER A 75 3.51 7.29 -33.88
C SER A 75 4.72 8.21 -33.76
N SER A 76 5.25 8.63 -34.90
CA SER A 76 6.22 9.73 -35.01
C SER A 76 5.74 10.69 -36.11
N GLY A 77 5.95 12.00 -35.94
CA GLY A 77 5.55 13.01 -36.93
C GLY A 77 5.00 14.31 -36.32
N GLY A 78 4.53 15.23 -37.18
CA GLY A 78 3.94 16.52 -36.77
C GLY A 78 2.54 16.35 -36.16
N GLY A 79 2.21 17.18 -35.16
CA GLY A 79 0.96 17.11 -34.40
C GLY A 79 1.14 16.39 -33.06
N PHE A 80 0.22 15.49 -32.72
CA PHE A 80 0.34 14.66 -31.51
C PHE A 80 1.15 13.38 -31.75
N GLN A 81 2.01 13.03 -30.80
CA GLN A 81 2.52 11.66 -30.65
C GLN A 81 1.44 10.80 -29.98
N LEU A 82 1.06 9.71 -30.63
CA LEU A 82 0.10 8.73 -30.12
C LEU A 82 0.84 7.49 -29.61
N GLU A 83 0.69 7.17 -28.33
CA GLU A 83 1.07 5.88 -27.74
C GLU A 83 -0.12 4.93 -27.68
N LEU A 84 -0.20 4.02 -28.65
CA LEU A 84 -1.27 3.05 -28.82
C LEU A 84 -0.96 1.74 -28.10
N ARG A 85 -1.98 1.14 -27.47
CA ARG A 85 -1.98 -0.19 -26.86
C ARG A 85 -3.10 -1.02 -27.46
N VAL A 86 -2.76 -2.20 -27.98
CA VAL A 86 -3.71 -3.12 -28.64
C VAL A 86 -3.68 -4.45 -27.90
N ASP A 87 -4.81 -4.89 -27.34
CA ASP A 87 -4.98 -6.14 -26.59
C ASP A 87 -6.15 -6.93 -27.19
N VAL A 88 -5.90 -7.70 -28.25
CA VAL A 88 -6.93 -8.44 -29.01
C VAL A 88 -6.55 -9.90 -29.31
N ASP A 89 -5.31 -10.29 -29.01
CA ASP A 89 -4.77 -11.64 -29.14
C ASP A 89 -3.65 -11.87 -28.11
N SER A 90 -3.24 -13.13 -27.92
CA SER A 90 -2.25 -13.48 -26.91
C SER A 90 -0.89 -12.86 -27.23
N THR A 91 -0.30 -12.15 -26.27
CA THR A 91 1.08 -11.66 -26.37
C THR A 91 2.08 -12.78 -26.08
N ARG A 92 3.36 -12.57 -26.45
CA ARG A 92 4.46 -13.50 -26.11
C ARG A 92 4.65 -13.66 -24.59
N SER A 93 4.19 -12.71 -23.78
CA SER A 93 4.21 -12.79 -22.31
C SER A 93 3.15 -13.73 -21.73
N GLY A 94 2.30 -14.36 -22.55
CA GLY A 94 1.26 -15.27 -22.07
C GLY A 94 0.08 -14.56 -21.40
N SER A 95 -0.01 -13.23 -21.54
CA SER A 95 -1.03 -12.40 -20.91
C SER A 95 -2.44 -12.74 -21.41
N LYS A 96 -3.41 -12.79 -20.49
CA LYS A 96 -4.84 -12.93 -20.80
C LYS A 96 -5.29 -11.83 -21.77
N VAL A 97 -6.12 -12.18 -22.75
CA VAL A 97 -6.65 -11.23 -23.76
C VAL A 97 -7.87 -10.48 -23.21
N LEU A 98 -7.81 -9.15 -23.19
CA LEU A 98 -8.87 -8.30 -22.62
C LEU A 98 -9.81 -7.69 -23.66
N ARG A 99 -9.49 -7.81 -24.95
CA ARG A 99 -10.25 -7.21 -26.07
C ARG A 99 -10.44 -5.71 -25.86
N ARG A 100 -9.33 -4.99 -25.77
CA ARG A 100 -9.27 -3.53 -25.58
C ARG A 100 -8.27 -2.90 -26.53
N VAL A 101 -8.52 -1.64 -26.87
CA VAL A 101 -7.55 -0.75 -27.52
C VAL A 101 -7.54 0.55 -26.73
N SER A 102 -6.38 1.11 -26.44
CA SER A 102 -6.30 2.43 -25.80
C SER A 102 -5.14 3.23 -26.36
N GLY A 103 -5.16 4.55 -26.14
CA GLY A 103 -4.09 5.43 -26.59
C GLY A 103 -3.92 6.67 -25.72
N ASP A 104 -2.69 7.17 -25.64
CA ASP A 104 -2.33 8.41 -24.96
C ASP A 104 -1.73 9.37 -25.98
N PHE A 105 -2.18 10.63 -25.96
CA PHE A 105 -1.73 11.68 -26.85
C PHE A 105 -0.79 12.64 -26.14
N PHE A 106 0.31 12.97 -26.80
CA PHE A 106 1.31 13.90 -26.31
C PHE A 106 1.66 14.93 -27.38
N THR A 107 1.99 16.15 -26.98
CA THR A 107 2.59 17.17 -27.85
C THR A 107 4.05 17.33 -27.49
N THR A 108 4.94 17.27 -28.48
CA THR A 108 6.36 17.58 -28.29
C THR A 108 6.67 18.90 -28.98
N THR A 109 7.18 19.87 -28.21
CA THR A 109 7.60 21.19 -28.72
C THR A 109 8.98 21.50 -28.15
N GLY A 110 9.96 21.72 -29.04
CA GLY A 110 11.37 21.77 -28.64
C GLY A 110 11.79 20.47 -27.95
N GLY A 111 12.35 20.58 -26.74
CA GLY A 111 12.72 19.43 -25.90
C GLY A 111 11.64 18.95 -24.93
N THR A 112 10.46 19.57 -24.90
CA THR A 112 9.42 19.30 -23.91
C THR A 112 8.29 18.48 -24.51
N THR A 113 7.86 17.44 -23.79
CA THR A 113 6.69 16.62 -24.14
C THR A 113 5.60 16.81 -23.08
N ALA A 114 4.40 17.19 -23.51
CA ALA A 114 3.25 17.40 -22.64
C ALA A 114 2.12 16.43 -22.97
N TYR A 115 1.45 15.92 -21.95
CA TYR A 115 0.27 15.07 -22.11
C TYR A 115 -0.96 15.91 -22.48
N PHE A 116 -1.72 15.46 -23.47
CA PHE A 116 -2.97 16.07 -23.90
C PHE A 116 -4.19 15.32 -23.39
N GLY A 117 -4.28 14.01 -23.67
CA GLY A 117 -5.47 13.23 -23.37
C GLY A 117 -5.30 11.74 -23.67
N SER A 118 -6.22 10.92 -23.18
CA SER A 118 -6.26 9.49 -23.42
C SER A 118 -7.60 9.04 -24.01
N PHE A 119 -7.61 7.87 -24.65
CA PHE A 119 -8.83 7.17 -25.03
C PHE A 119 -8.74 5.67 -24.78
N THR A 120 -9.91 5.04 -24.63
CA THR A 120 -10.05 3.58 -24.55
C THR A 120 -11.27 3.11 -25.33
N VAL A 121 -11.13 2.05 -26.10
CA VAL A 121 -12.19 1.37 -26.83
C VAL A 121 -12.57 0.10 -26.08
N HIS A 122 -13.82 0.06 -25.65
CA HIS A 122 -14.34 -1.05 -24.86
C HIS A 122 -14.96 -2.11 -25.77
N GLY A 123 -14.34 -3.29 -25.87
CA GLY A 123 -14.91 -4.45 -26.56
C GLY A 123 -15.05 -4.21 -28.07
N PRO A 124 -13.96 -3.90 -28.78
CA PRO A 124 -14.03 -3.62 -30.21
C PRO A 124 -14.43 -4.86 -31.02
N THR A 125 -14.98 -4.60 -32.20
CA THR A 125 -15.09 -5.61 -33.26
C THR A 125 -13.71 -5.85 -33.86
N VAL A 126 -13.28 -7.11 -33.90
CA VAL A 126 -11.99 -7.52 -34.46
C VAL A 126 -12.25 -8.42 -35.66
N THR A 127 -11.79 -8.01 -36.84
CA THR A 127 -11.90 -8.76 -38.08
C THR A 127 -10.52 -9.19 -38.55
N TRP A 128 -10.33 -10.50 -38.69
CA TRP A 128 -9.09 -11.10 -39.18
C TRP A 128 -9.23 -11.45 -40.66
N SER A 129 -8.26 -11.06 -41.48
CA SER A 129 -8.11 -11.56 -42.85
C SER A 129 -6.78 -12.29 -43.02
N ALA A 130 -6.51 -12.82 -44.21
CA ALA A 130 -5.21 -13.41 -44.54
C ALA A 130 -4.04 -12.41 -44.42
N THR A 131 -4.31 -11.12 -44.62
CA THR A 131 -3.28 -10.08 -44.76
C THR A 131 -3.27 -9.04 -43.65
N GLN A 132 -4.36 -8.86 -42.91
CA GLN A 132 -4.46 -7.82 -41.88
C GLN A 132 -5.45 -8.16 -40.76
N VAL A 133 -5.32 -7.40 -39.68
CA VAL A 133 -6.26 -7.34 -38.55
C VAL A 133 -6.89 -5.95 -38.58
N VAL A 134 -8.21 -5.87 -38.52
CA VAL A 134 -8.95 -4.60 -38.41
C VAL A 134 -9.73 -4.60 -37.12
N ILE A 135 -9.47 -3.62 -36.26
CA ILE A 135 -10.09 -3.43 -34.96
C ILE A 135 -10.91 -2.15 -35.02
N LYS A 136 -12.20 -2.18 -34.71
CA LYS A 136 -13.06 -1.00 -34.77
C LYS A 136 -13.98 -0.93 -33.56
N GLY A 137 -14.12 0.26 -32.97
CA GLY A 137 -15.08 0.49 -31.90
C GLY A 137 -15.21 1.97 -31.54
N LEU A 138 -16.19 2.27 -30.68
CA LEU A 138 -16.37 3.60 -30.12
C LEU A 138 -15.39 3.80 -28.96
N GLY A 139 -14.66 4.93 -28.96
CA GLY A 139 -13.76 5.30 -27.88
C GLY A 139 -14.45 6.12 -26.80
N SER A 140 -14.07 5.88 -25.55
CA SER A 140 -14.22 6.79 -24.42
C SER A 140 -12.97 7.65 -24.31
N TYR A 141 -13.13 8.96 -24.14
CA TYR A 141 -12.03 9.95 -24.21
C TYR A 141 -11.99 10.82 -22.96
N THR A 142 -10.82 11.34 -22.62
CA THR A 142 -10.67 12.36 -21.56
C THR A 142 -11.10 13.77 -22.01
N TRP A 143 -11.67 13.91 -23.21
CA TRP A 143 -12.21 15.14 -23.78
C TRP A 143 -13.37 14.82 -24.74
N GLN A 144 -14.09 15.84 -25.18
CA GLN A 144 -15.15 15.69 -26.18
C GLN A 144 -14.55 15.54 -27.59
N ALA A 145 -14.48 14.31 -28.10
CA ALA A 145 -13.88 14.00 -29.40
C ALA A 145 -14.88 14.13 -30.56
N GLY A 146 -14.57 14.97 -31.56
CA GLY A 146 -15.41 15.12 -32.76
C GLY A 146 -15.41 13.90 -33.70
N ALA A 147 -14.42 13.01 -33.56
CA ALA A 147 -14.30 11.75 -34.32
C ALA A 147 -14.03 10.57 -33.36
N PRO A 148 -15.05 10.11 -32.61
CA PRO A 148 -14.85 9.19 -31.48
C PRO A 148 -14.73 7.71 -31.89
N VAL A 149 -14.93 7.37 -33.16
CA VAL A 149 -14.82 5.98 -33.63
C VAL A 149 -13.35 5.69 -33.98
N VAL A 150 -12.76 4.72 -33.30
CA VAL A 150 -11.38 4.30 -33.56
C VAL A 150 -11.37 3.09 -34.47
N ARG A 151 -10.56 3.15 -35.53
CA ARG A 151 -10.22 2.00 -36.38
C ARG A 151 -8.71 1.81 -36.37
N VAL A 152 -8.25 0.60 -36.01
CA VAL A 152 -6.85 0.20 -36.08
C VAL A 152 -6.70 -0.90 -37.12
N THR A 153 -5.80 -0.71 -38.08
CA THR A 153 -5.47 -1.72 -39.10
C THR A 153 -4.01 -2.13 -38.96
N ILE A 154 -3.76 -3.43 -38.78
CA ILE A 154 -2.41 -3.97 -38.58
C ILE A 154 -2.16 -5.06 -39.64
N PRO A 155 -1.19 -4.88 -40.55
CA PRO A 155 -0.78 -5.94 -41.46
C PRO A 155 -0.27 -7.17 -40.69
N ARG A 156 -0.75 -8.35 -41.06
CA ARG A 156 -0.30 -9.61 -40.45
C ARG A 156 1.07 -9.96 -40.97
N ARG A 157 1.96 -10.36 -40.05
CA ARG A 157 3.34 -10.78 -40.33
C ARG A 157 3.57 -12.17 -39.80
N LEU A 158 4.33 -12.97 -40.52
CA LEU A 158 4.72 -14.30 -40.05
C LEU A 158 5.75 -14.20 -38.92
N VAL A 159 5.77 -15.19 -38.03
CA VAL A 159 6.85 -15.35 -37.05
C VAL A 159 8.18 -15.42 -37.80
N GLY A 160 9.10 -14.49 -37.49
CA GLY A 160 10.38 -14.30 -38.20
C GLY A 160 10.48 -12.99 -38.99
N GLN A 161 9.35 -12.40 -39.41
CA GLN A 161 9.33 -11.09 -40.06
C GLN A 161 9.24 -9.95 -39.04
N PRO A 162 9.78 -8.74 -39.29
CA PRO A 162 9.63 -7.60 -38.37
C PRO A 162 8.14 -7.26 -38.14
N PRO A 163 7.77 -6.77 -36.94
CA PRO A 163 6.37 -6.41 -36.66
C PRO A 163 5.93 -5.27 -37.57
N ALA A 164 4.67 -5.30 -38.03
CA ALA A 164 4.12 -4.22 -38.84
C ALA A 164 3.71 -3.02 -37.97
N ALA A 165 3.73 -1.83 -38.57
CA ALA A 165 3.10 -0.65 -37.98
C ALA A 165 1.57 -0.78 -37.98
N ALA A 166 0.92 -0.20 -36.98
CA ALA A 166 -0.52 -0.06 -36.92
C ALA A 166 -0.95 1.28 -37.55
N THR A 167 -1.95 1.25 -38.43
CA THR A 167 -2.60 2.47 -38.92
C THR A 167 -3.83 2.74 -38.07
N VAL A 168 -3.84 3.84 -37.32
CA VAL A 168 -4.95 4.26 -36.47
C VAL A 168 -5.70 5.39 -37.16
N GLN A 169 -7.01 5.24 -37.34
CA GLN A 169 -7.90 6.24 -37.92
C GLN A 169 -8.99 6.58 -36.92
N PHE A 170 -9.21 7.87 -36.71
CA PHE A 170 -10.33 8.41 -35.95
C PHE A 170 -11.43 8.83 -36.94
N LEU A 171 -12.64 8.38 -36.72
CA LEU A 171 -13.78 8.59 -37.61
C LEU A 171 -14.94 9.21 -36.84
N THR A 172 -15.75 10.03 -37.50
CA THR A 172 -17.04 10.44 -36.94
C THR A 172 -17.98 9.23 -36.85
N VAL A 173 -19.07 9.36 -36.09
CA VAL A 173 -20.11 8.31 -36.03
C VAL A 173 -20.70 8.03 -37.42
N ALA A 174 -20.78 9.05 -38.27
CA ALA A 174 -21.18 8.94 -39.68
C ALA A 174 -20.10 8.34 -40.60
N GLY A 175 -18.93 7.97 -40.07
CA GLY A 175 -17.84 7.33 -40.80
C GLY A 175 -16.93 8.29 -41.57
N GLN A 176 -17.07 9.61 -41.39
CA GLN A 176 -16.21 10.61 -42.02
C GLN A 176 -14.81 10.57 -41.39
N ALA A 177 -13.78 10.78 -42.21
CA ALA A 177 -12.39 10.72 -41.77
C ALA A 177 -12.03 11.91 -40.84
N GLY A 178 -11.44 11.60 -39.69
CA GLY A 178 -10.74 12.53 -38.82
C GLY A 178 -9.23 12.33 -38.90
N ALA A 179 -8.55 12.40 -37.76
CA ALA A 179 -7.09 12.23 -37.70
C ALA A 179 -6.66 10.78 -38.02
N SER A 180 -5.44 10.63 -38.56
CA SER A 180 -4.83 9.33 -38.84
C SER A 180 -3.38 9.30 -38.39
N TYR A 181 -2.94 8.19 -37.82
CA TYR A 181 -1.59 7.99 -37.30
C TYR A 181 -1.03 6.67 -37.78
N LEU A 182 0.24 6.68 -38.20
CA LEU A 182 1.02 5.46 -38.41
C LEU A 182 1.87 5.21 -37.16
N CYS A 183 1.62 4.10 -36.48
CA CYS A 183 2.24 3.75 -35.22
C CYS A 183 3.12 2.50 -35.39
N PRO A 184 4.45 2.64 -35.60
CA PRO A 184 5.39 1.52 -35.49
C PRO A 184 5.26 0.75 -34.17
N TYR A 185 5.49 -0.56 -34.23
CA TYR A 185 5.51 -1.44 -33.06
C TYR A 185 6.71 -1.15 -32.15
N ILE A 186 6.48 -1.11 -30.84
CA ILE A 186 7.50 -0.79 -29.83
C ILE A 186 7.79 -1.98 -28.92
N SER A 187 6.76 -2.62 -28.36
CA SER A 187 6.94 -3.64 -27.32
C SER A 187 5.76 -4.60 -27.25
N PRO A 188 5.97 -5.88 -26.87
CA PRO A 188 4.87 -6.79 -26.54
C PRO A 188 4.16 -6.41 -25.24
N TYR A 189 4.77 -5.58 -24.40
CA TYR A 189 4.18 -5.06 -23.17
C TYR A 189 3.44 -3.76 -23.45
N PHE A 190 2.34 -3.55 -22.72
CA PHE A 190 1.47 -2.38 -22.88
C PHE A 190 2.09 -1.12 -22.25
N ARG A 191 2.90 -1.30 -21.21
CA ARG A 191 3.65 -0.24 -20.54
C ARG A 191 5.01 -0.76 -20.07
N ALA A 192 5.88 0.17 -19.73
CA ALA A 192 7.17 -0.13 -19.10
C ALA A 192 7.36 0.81 -17.90
N LEU A 193 7.79 0.25 -16.78
CA LEU A 193 8.14 0.93 -15.54
C LEU A 193 9.64 0.71 -15.29
N THR A 194 10.39 1.78 -15.05
CA THR A 194 11.73 1.65 -14.46
C THR A 194 11.60 1.43 -12.96
N TRP A 195 12.19 0.34 -12.47
CA TRP A 195 12.06 -0.09 -11.09
C TRP A 195 13.44 -0.14 -10.44
N GLU A 196 13.62 0.65 -9.39
CA GLU A 196 14.82 0.66 -8.56
C GLU A 196 14.51 -0.07 -7.24
N GLN A 197 15.40 -0.96 -6.85
CA GLN A 197 15.26 -1.73 -5.62
C GLN A 197 16.50 -1.52 -4.76
N ASP A 198 16.29 -0.97 -3.57
CA ASP A 198 17.32 -0.82 -2.55
C ASP A 198 17.01 -1.73 -1.36
N SER A 199 18.02 -2.02 -0.55
CA SER A 199 17.87 -2.90 0.61
C SER A 199 18.71 -2.42 1.77
N VAL A 200 18.31 -2.83 2.97
CA VAL A 200 19.14 -2.74 4.15
C VAL A 200 20.16 -3.88 4.16
N THR A 201 21.37 -3.64 4.68
CA THR A 201 22.43 -4.65 4.84
C THR A 201 21.89 -5.90 5.52
N GLY A 202 22.08 -7.06 4.88
CA GLY A 202 21.60 -8.35 5.38
C GLY A 202 20.13 -8.66 5.10
N LYS A 203 19.35 -7.72 4.56
CA LYS A 203 17.96 -7.93 4.14
C LYS A 203 17.93 -8.23 2.64
N ILE A 204 17.92 -9.53 2.30
CA ILE A 204 18.12 -10.00 0.94
C ILE A 204 16.86 -9.76 0.10
N PRO A 205 16.94 -9.03 -1.03
CA PRO A 205 15.86 -8.92 -2.00
C PRO A 205 15.28 -10.27 -2.44
N PHE A 206 13.95 -10.37 -2.47
CA PHE A 206 13.26 -11.52 -3.04
C PHE A 206 13.63 -11.72 -4.53
N LEU A 207 13.96 -12.96 -4.91
CA LEU A 207 14.36 -13.31 -6.27
C LEU A 207 13.20 -13.89 -7.09
N ALA A 208 12.73 -15.08 -6.71
CA ALA A 208 11.67 -15.81 -7.39
C ALA A 208 11.10 -16.91 -6.48
N TYR A 209 9.90 -17.37 -6.83
CA TYR A 209 9.20 -18.48 -6.18
C TYR A 209 8.72 -19.48 -7.23
N ASN A 210 8.91 -20.78 -6.97
CA ASN A 210 8.33 -21.82 -7.82
C ASN A 210 6.88 -22.09 -7.41
N THR A 211 5.93 -21.64 -8.22
CA THR A 211 4.48 -21.82 -8.02
C THR A 211 4.02 -23.28 -8.06
N GLY A 212 4.90 -24.21 -8.45
CA GLY A 212 4.67 -25.65 -8.37
C GLY A 212 5.09 -26.30 -7.05
N SER A 213 5.75 -25.59 -6.15
CA SER A 213 6.26 -26.14 -4.89
C SER A 213 5.19 -26.41 -3.84
N LEU A 214 3.99 -25.85 -4.00
CA LEU A 214 2.83 -26.07 -3.14
C LEU A 214 1.59 -26.41 -3.97
N PRO A 215 0.51 -26.93 -3.34
CA PRO A 215 -0.77 -27.11 -4.01
C PRO A 215 -1.22 -25.83 -4.69
N ARG A 216 -1.79 -25.97 -5.89
CA ARG A 216 -2.20 -24.86 -6.75
C ARG A 216 -3.54 -25.19 -7.41
N PRO A 217 -4.26 -24.17 -7.91
CA PRO A 217 -5.55 -24.38 -8.56
C PRO A 217 -5.43 -25.32 -9.77
N PRO A 218 -6.42 -26.20 -10.02
CA PRO A 218 -6.46 -27.01 -11.23
C PRO A 218 -6.31 -26.14 -12.49
N GLY A 219 -5.41 -26.54 -13.39
CA GLY A 219 -5.13 -25.82 -14.63
C GLY A 219 -4.15 -24.63 -14.50
N SER A 220 -3.70 -24.26 -13.30
CA SER A 220 -2.62 -23.28 -13.12
C SER A 220 -1.26 -23.92 -13.43
N PRO A 221 -0.46 -23.38 -14.36
CA PRO A 221 0.85 -23.95 -14.70
C PRO A 221 1.88 -23.66 -13.61
N ALA A 222 2.65 -24.70 -13.23
CA ALA A 222 3.85 -24.53 -12.41
C ALA A 222 4.89 -23.73 -13.19
N ARG A 223 5.44 -22.71 -12.54
CA ARG A 223 6.46 -21.81 -13.09
C ARG A 223 7.25 -21.12 -11.99
N SER A 224 8.49 -20.78 -12.29
CA SER A 224 9.27 -19.87 -11.45
C SER A 224 8.83 -18.44 -11.72
N LEU A 225 8.32 -17.76 -10.70
CA LEU A 225 7.75 -16.42 -10.79
C LEU A 225 8.53 -15.43 -9.93
N SER A 226 9.12 -14.43 -10.58
CA SER A 226 9.73 -13.26 -9.94
C SER A 226 8.77 -12.07 -9.95
N VAL A 227 9.10 -10.99 -9.25
CA VAL A 227 8.30 -9.75 -9.29
C VAL A 227 8.22 -9.17 -10.72
N PRO A 228 9.31 -9.01 -11.48
CA PRO A 228 9.23 -8.68 -12.91
C PRO A 228 8.42 -9.68 -13.73
N GLY A 229 8.49 -10.97 -13.40
CA GLY A 229 7.71 -12.03 -14.06
C GLY A 229 6.20 -11.85 -13.87
N ALA A 230 5.75 -11.59 -12.64
CA ALA A 230 4.34 -11.37 -12.33
C ALA A 230 3.76 -10.17 -13.08
N TYR A 231 4.51 -9.06 -13.17
CA TYR A 231 4.10 -7.91 -13.96
C TYR A 231 4.19 -8.14 -15.48
N ALA A 232 5.17 -8.93 -15.95
CA ALA A 232 5.27 -9.32 -17.35
C ALA A 232 4.03 -10.12 -17.79
N GLU A 233 3.56 -11.06 -16.98
CA GLU A 233 2.30 -11.78 -17.19
C GLU A 233 1.09 -10.83 -17.16
N ALA A 234 1.13 -9.80 -16.31
CA ALA A 234 0.18 -8.71 -16.30
C ALA A 234 0.29 -7.75 -17.51
N GLY A 235 1.27 -7.94 -18.40
CA GLY A 235 1.48 -7.13 -19.60
C GLY A 235 2.26 -5.83 -19.38
N ILE A 236 2.95 -5.71 -18.24
CA ILE A 236 3.77 -4.55 -17.85
C ILE A 236 5.23 -4.97 -17.79
N GLN A 237 6.11 -4.22 -18.46
CA GLN A 237 7.54 -4.47 -18.41
C GLN A 237 8.15 -3.76 -17.20
N LEU A 238 8.68 -4.50 -16.23
CA LEU A 238 9.56 -3.92 -15.22
C LEU A 238 11.00 -3.93 -15.72
N LEU A 239 11.59 -2.74 -15.84
CA LEU A 239 12.97 -2.52 -16.20
C LEU A 239 13.75 -2.23 -14.92
N VAL A 240 14.45 -3.23 -14.40
CA VAL A 240 15.31 -3.06 -13.22
C VAL A 240 16.42 -2.06 -13.56
N SER A 241 16.53 -0.97 -12.80
CA SER A 241 17.55 0.06 -13.01
C SER A 241 18.62 0.05 -11.94
N GLY A 242 19.87 0.28 -12.36
CA GLY A 242 21.00 0.52 -11.48
C GLY A 242 21.49 -0.72 -10.74
N ALA A 243 22.56 -0.54 -9.97
CA ALA A 243 22.92 -1.47 -8.91
C ALA A 243 22.06 -1.13 -7.68
N ALA A 244 21.52 -2.14 -7.01
CA ALA A 244 20.79 -1.95 -5.76
C ALA A 244 21.72 -1.29 -4.73
N ASN A 245 21.28 -0.18 -4.14
CA ASN A 245 22.00 0.36 -3.00
C ASN A 245 21.71 -0.53 -1.79
N VAL A 246 22.78 -0.93 -1.11
CA VAL A 246 22.69 -1.59 0.19
C VAL A 246 23.02 -0.54 1.25
N VAL A 247 22.03 -0.16 2.04
CA VAL A 247 22.17 0.83 3.10
C VAL A 247 22.39 0.14 4.44
N ALA A 248 23.15 0.75 5.36
CA ALA A 248 23.39 0.14 6.66
C ALA A 248 22.08 -0.12 7.43
N ASP A 249 22.09 -1.13 8.30
CA ASP A 249 20.93 -1.49 9.12
C ASP A 249 20.87 -0.65 10.40
N SER A 250 19.66 -0.52 10.94
CA SER A 250 19.42 -0.09 12.31
C SER A 250 18.36 -0.99 12.96
N PRO A 251 18.61 -1.50 14.18
CA PRO A 251 17.73 -2.47 14.84
C PRO A 251 16.36 -1.89 15.24
N SER A 252 16.17 -0.58 15.21
CA SER A 252 14.95 0.07 15.72
C SER A 252 13.73 0.02 14.78
N GLY A 253 13.86 -0.59 13.59
CA GLY A 253 12.84 -0.56 12.55
C GLY A 253 12.79 0.79 11.80
N TRP A 254 11.91 0.88 10.80
CA TRP A 254 11.78 2.05 9.91
C TRP A 254 10.41 2.71 10.07
N SER A 255 10.40 4.02 10.27
CA SER A 255 9.18 4.84 10.30
C SER A 255 8.80 5.36 8.91
N ASP A 256 7.55 5.79 8.74
CA ASP A 256 7.09 6.36 7.46
C ASP A 256 7.93 7.58 7.05
N SER A 257 8.31 8.42 8.01
CA SER A 257 9.14 9.61 7.75
C SER A 257 10.55 9.25 7.29
N GLU A 258 11.13 8.18 7.84
CA GLU A 258 12.45 7.69 7.44
C GLU A 258 12.38 7.07 6.04
N LEU A 259 11.34 6.29 5.74
CA LEU A 259 11.11 5.70 4.41
C LEU A 259 10.91 6.77 3.33
N HIS A 260 10.13 7.80 3.63
CA HIS A 260 9.89 8.91 2.72
C HIS A 260 11.16 9.73 2.45
N GLY A 261 11.89 10.10 3.51
CA GLY A 261 13.18 10.80 3.38
C GLY A 261 14.24 9.96 2.65
N ALA A 262 14.25 8.64 2.89
CA ALA A 262 15.10 7.69 2.19
C ALA A 262 14.80 7.66 0.69
N MET A 263 13.52 7.56 0.30
CA MET A 263 13.12 7.60 -1.11
C MET A 263 13.62 8.87 -1.79
N GLN A 264 13.34 10.04 -1.23
CA GLN A 264 13.70 11.32 -1.87
C GLN A 264 15.21 11.51 -2.02
N THR A 265 16.01 10.88 -1.15
CA THR A 265 17.47 10.95 -1.18
C THR A 265 18.10 9.90 -2.11
N ASN A 266 17.64 8.66 -2.03
CA ASN A 266 18.33 7.53 -2.66
C ASN A 266 17.81 7.17 -4.03
N PHE A 267 16.49 7.29 -4.25
CA PHE A 267 15.90 6.90 -5.52
C PHE A 267 16.54 7.73 -6.65
N SER A 268 17.39 7.08 -7.45
CA SER A 268 18.30 7.76 -8.38
C SER A 268 17.59 8.58 -9.45
N GLN A 269 16.37 8.19 -9.73
CA GLN A 269 15.53 8.81 -10.72
C GLN A 269 14.37 9.59 -10.09
N TRP A 270 14.40 9.82 -8.78
CA TRP A 270 13.38 10.58 -8.07
C TRP A 270 13.25 11.97 -8.65
N ARG A 271 12.01 12.31 -8.97
CA ARG A 271 11.56 13.63 -9.35
C ARG A 271 10.13 13.74 -8.86
N ASN A 272 9.79 14.87 -8.28
CA ASN A 272 8.41 15.17 -7.89
C ASN A 272 7.61 15.59 -9.15
N VAL A 273 7.44 14.66 -10.10
CA VAL A 273 6.72 14.83 -11.40
C VAL A 273 6.09 13.49 -11.82
N PRO A 274 5.11 13.47 -12.75
CA PRO A 274 4.60 12.21 -13.27
C PRO A 274 5.67 11.47 -14.09
N GLN A 275 5.98 10.23 -13.73
CA GLN A 275 6.98 9.41 -14.42
C GLN A 275 6.74 7.92 -14.25
N TRP A 276 7.14 7.13 -15.26
CA TRP A 276 7.12 5.65 -15.19
C TRP A 276 8.32 5.13 -14.41
N LYS A 277 8.40 5.52 -13.13
CA LYS A 277 9.48 5.10 -12.24
C LYS A 277 8.96 4.86 -10.82
N ALA A 278 9.44 3.80 -10.19
CA ALA A 278 9.13 3.48 -8.81
C ALA A 278 10.37 2.95 -8.08
N TRP A 279 10.39 3.17 -6.77
CA TRP A 279 11.41 2.71 -5.85
C TRP A 279 10.78 1.78 -4.82
N LEU A 280 11.41 0.61 -4.64
CA LEU A 280 11.04 -0.33 -3.59
C LEU A 280 12.21 -0.48 -2.62
N PHE A 281 11.91 -0.36 -1.33
CA PHE A 281 12.90 -0.52 -0.28
C PHE A 281 12.66 -1.78 0.56
N VAL A 282 13.66 -2.66 0.61
CA VAL A 282 13.66 -3.85 1.46
C VAL A 282 14.20 -3.44 2.84
N ALA A 283 13.28 -3.08 3.73
CA ALA A 283 13.56 -2.67 5.10
C ALA A 283 13.58 -3.87 6.07
N GLY A 284 14.06 -3.66 7.31
CA GLY A 284 14.01 -4.68 8.38
C GLY A 284 12.59 -4.91 8.90
N ALA A 285 12.18 -4.08 9.86
CA ALA A 285 10.83 -4.10 10.46
C ALA A 285 10.21 -2.70 10.43
N TYR A 286 8.88 -2.62 10.55
CA TYR A 286 8.16 -1.35 10.69
C TYR A 286 8.21 -0.83 12.13
N GLU A 287 8.47 0.46 12.33
CA GLU A 287 8.54 1.02 13.68
C GLU A 287 7.16 1.09 14.36
N GLY A 288 7.03 0.47 15.53
CA GLY A 288 5.92 0.71 16.45
C GLY A 288 4.60 0.00 16.12
N LEU A 289 4.55 -0.82 15.07
CA LEU A 289 3.45 -1.75 14.80
C LEU A 289 3.99 -3.07 14.23
N ALA A 290 3.77 -4.16 14.96
CA ALA A 290 4.06 -5.51 14.48
C ALA A 290 3.06 -5.91 13.38
N GLY A 291 3.48 -6.83 12.49
CA GLY A 291 2.60 -7.41 11.48
C GLY A 291 2.46 -6.67 10.15
N VAL A 292 3.07 -5.49 10.01
CA VAL A 292 3.11 -4.76 8.74
C VAL A 292 4.12 -5.43 7.81
N ARG A 293 3.64 -6.11 6.76
CA ARG A 293 4.53 -6.78 5.78
C ARG A 293 5.04 -5.84 4.70
N GLY A 294 4.27 -4.79 4.39
CA GLY A 294 4.62 -3.78 3.40
C GLY A 294 3.78 -2.52 3.53
N ILE A 295 4.19 -1.47 2.82
CA ILE A 295 3.55 -0.15 2.85
C ILE A 295 3.85 0.64 1.57
N MET A 296 2.85 1.31 1.00
CA MET A 296 3.05 2.46 0.10
C MET A 296 3.03 3.74 0.94
N PHE A 297 4.22 4.24 1.30
CA PHE A 297 4.38 5.31 2.29
C PHE A 297 4.25 6.73 1.71
N ASP A 298 4.21 6.90 0.39
CA ASP A 298 4.18 8.20 -0.30
C ASP A 298 2.82 8.52 -0.95
N ALA A 299 1.72 8.01 -0.40
CA ALA A 299 0.39 8.00 -1.02
C ALA A 299 -0.27 9.39 -1.22
N ALA A 300 0.40 10.48 -0.87
CA ALA A 300 -0.20 11.82 -0.80
C ALA A 300 0.81 12.96 -1.01
N ASP A 301 2.01 12.66 -1.50
CA ASP A 301 2.87 13.70 -2.07
C ASP A 301 2.24 14.34 -3.31
N SER A 302 2.62 15.57 -3.62
CA SER A 302 2.16 16.29 -4.83
C SER A 302 2.34 15.45 -6.10
N PHE A 303 3.36 14.58 -6.10
CA PHE A 303 3.59 13.56 -7.13
C PHE A 303 3.90 12.20 -6.47
N GLN A 304 2.89 11.66 -5.77
CA GLN A 304 2.83 10.37 -5.05
C GLN A 304 2.97 9.08 -5.86
N ARG A 305 2.95 7.92 -5.18
CA ARG A 305 2.94 6.55 -5.74
C ARG A 305 4.29 6.12 -6.34
N GLN A 306 5.37 6.78 -5.95
CA GLN A 306 6.72 6.49 -6.42
C GLN A 306 7.49 5.60 -5.44
N GLY A 307 7.04 5.43 -4.19
CA GLY A 307 7.75 4.71 -3.14
C GLY A 307 6.90 3.68 -2.42
N CYS A 308 7.44 2.48 -2.29
CA CYS A 308 6.89 1.46 -1.40
C CYS A 308 8.01 0.72 -0.66
N ALA A 309 7.68 0.08 0.46
CA ALA A 309 8.61 -0.70 1.25
C ALA A 309 8.00 -2.06 1.62
N VAL A 310 8.88 -3.03 1.81
CA VAL A 310 8.56 -4.36 2.35
C VAL A 310 9.44 -4.63 3.56
N PHE A 311 8.90 -5.32 4.57
CA PHE A 311 9.57 -5.56 5.84
C PHE A 311 10.06 -7.00 5.92
N TYR A 312 11.35 -7.16 5.64
CA TYR A 312 12.05 -8.43 5.51
C TYR A 312 11.90 -9.32 6.75
N ASP A 313 11.87 -8.75 7.95
CA ASP A 313 11.86 -9.55 9.19
C ASP A 313 10.57 -10.36 9.38
N LEU A 314 9.48 -9.96 8.73
CA LEU A 314 8.19 -10.67 8.76
C LEU A 314 7.96 -11.61 7.59
N ILE A 315 8.76 -11.49 6.53
CA ILE A 315 8.54 -12.23 5.28
C ILE A 315 9.74 -13.07 4.85
N ASN A 316 10.90 -12.96 5.51
CA ASN A 316 12.07 -13.75 5.15
C ASN A 316 11.86 -15.24 5.45
N GLY A 317 12.47 -16.08 4.63
CA GLY A 317 12.39 -17.54 4.75
C GLY A 317 12.69 -18.20 3.40
N ALA A 318 13.16 -19.45 3.48
CA ALA A 318 13.52 -20.24 2.31
C ALA A 318 12.49 -21.33 1.98
N ASP A 319 11.54 -21.60 2.89
CA ASP A 319 10.47 -22.56 2.66
C ASP A 319 9.47 -22.03 1.61
N PRO A 320 8.77 -22.93 0.89
CA PRO A 320 7.84 -22.54 -0.15
C PRO A 320 6.71 -21.60 0.29
N GLU A 321 6.17 -21.76 1.49
CA GLU A 321 5.09 -20.93 2.04
C GLU A 321 5.55 -19.49 2.22
N THR A 322 6.73 -19.32 2.80
CA THR A 322 7.32 -18.01 3.04
C THR A 322 7.75 -17.33 1.74
N GLN A 323 8.37 -18.05 0.79
CA GLN A 323 8.69 -17.50 -0.53
C GLN A 323 7.43 -17.09 -1.31
N ARG A 324 6.33 -17.83 -1.17
CA ARG A 324 5.02 -17.48 -1.74
C ARG A 324 4.49 -16.17 -1.14
N ALA A 325 4.60 -16.00 0.17
CA ALA A 325 4.21 -14.77 0.86
C ALA A 325 5.09 -13.57 0.48
N GLN A 326 6.41 -13.77 0.30
CA GLN A 326 7.32 -12.74 -0.21
C GLN A 326 6.88 -12.26 -1.59
N LEU A 327 6.70 -13.17 -2.55
CA LEU A 327 6.26 -12.80 -3.89
C LEU A 327 4.97 -11.96 -3.86
N ARG A 328 3.97 -12.40 -3.09
CA ARG A 328 2.70 -11.67 -2.96
C ARG A 328 2.90 -10.29 -2.38
N THR A 329 3.66 -10.15 -1.30
CA THR A 329 3.89 -8.86 -0.64
C THR A 329 4.54 -7.86 -1.62
N TYR A 330 5.60 -8.26 -2.32
CA TYR A 330 6.26 -7.38 -3.29
C TYR A 330 5.35 -6.94 -4.44
N VAL A 331 4.61 -7.89 -5.03
CA VAL A 331 3.70 -7.58 -6.15
C VAL A 331 2.51 -6.74 -5.68
N HIS A 332 2.06 -6.94 -4.45
CA HIS A 332 0.98 -6.18 -3.82
C HIS A 332 1.37 -4.72 -3.59
N GLU A 333 2.51 -4.47 -2.95
CA GLU A 333 2.96 -3.10 -2.65
C GLU A 333 3.24 -2.28 -3.93
N LEU A 334 3.89 -2.90 -4.92
CA LEU A 334 4.04 -2.25 -6.24
C LEU A 334 2.68 -2.04 -6.93
N GLY A 335 1.69 -2.89 -6.65
CA GLY A 335 0.32 -2.75 -7.15
C GLY A 335 -0.31 -1.43 -6.73
N HIS A 336 -0.11 -1.03 -5.47
CA HIS A 336 -0.54 0.28 -4.98
C HIS A 336 0.15 1.43 -5.72
N SER A 337 1.44 1.31 -6.06
CA SER A 337 2.13 2.32 -6.89
C SER A 337 1.48 2.49 -8.26
N PHE A 338 0.95 1.42 -8.85
CA PHE A 338 0.16 1.47 -10.09
C PHE A 338 -1.29 1.96 -9.92
N ASN A 339 -1.64 2.48 -8.74
CA ASN A 339 -2.96 2.97 -8.39
C ASN A 339 -4.03 1.87 -8.27
N LEU A 340 -3.62 0.65 -7.88
CA LEU A 340 -4.57 -0.42 -7.55
C LEU A 340 -4.96 -0.34 -6.07
N LEU A 341 -6.26 -0.36 -5.81
CA LEU A 341 -6.81 -0.51 -4.45
C LEU A 341 -6.92 -1.98 -4.07
N HIS A 342 -7.08 -2.23 -2.78
CA HIS A 342 -7.53 -3.52 -2.28
C HIS A 342 -8.84 -3.97 -2.92
N SER A 343 -9.02 -5.28 -3.02
CA SER A 343 -10.16 -5.88 -3.74
C SER A 343 -11.52 -5.46 -3.17
N TRP A 344 -11.63 -5.34 -1.85
CA TRP A 344 -12.86 -4.88 -1.15
C TRP A 344 -13.03 -3.35 -1.09
N GLN A 345 -12.08 -2.59 -1.65
CA GLN A 345 -12.08 -1.13 -1.64
C GLN A 345 -12.25 -0.52 -3.02
N LYS A 346 -12.37 -1.31 -4.09
CA LYS A 346 -12.41 -0.76 -5.45
C LYS A 346 -13.59 0.21 -5.64
N ASN A 347 -14.68 0.04 -4.88
CA ASN A 347 -15.81 0.99 -4.83
C ASN A 347 -15.49 2.35 -4.19
N LEU A 348 -14.30 2.53 -3.60
CA LEU A 348 -13.82 3.78 -3.03
C LEU A 348 -12.92 4.56 -4.02
N ALA A 349 -12.60 3.95 -5.17
CA ALA A 349 -11.98 4.65 -6.29
C ALA A 349 -12.76 5.93 -6.62
N ARG A 350 -12.12 6.87 -7.31
CA ARG A 350 -12.80 8.07 -7.82
C ARG A 350 -12.58 8.21 -9.31
N PRO A 351 -13.57 7.99 -10.14
CA PRO A 351 -14.92 7.55 -9.76
C PRO A 351 -14.94 6.02 -9.31
N PRO A 352 -15.88 5.55 -8.46
CA PRO A 352 -15.97 4.17 -7.93
C PRO A 352 -15.90 2.99 -8.91
N ALA A 353 -15.31 1.85 -8.50
CA ALA A 353 -15.26 0.61 -9.28
C ALA A 353 -16.21 -0.49 -8.75
N PRO A 354 -16.68 -1.40 -9.61
CA PRO A 354 -17.37 -2.59 -9.15
C PRO A 354 -16.44 -3.47 -8.31
N LEU A 355 -16.95 -3.91 -7.17
CA LEU A 355 -16.31 -4.95 -6.36
C LEU A 355 -16.50 -6.31 -7.04
N GLY A 356 -15.53 -7.21 -6.83
CA GLY A 356 -15.64 -8.60 -7.23
C GLY A 356 -16.63 -9.42 -6.39
N PRO A 357 -16.62 -10.75 -6.54
CA PRO A 357 -17.44 -11.65 -5.72
C PRO A 357 -17.27 -11.38 -4.22
N LYS A 358 -18.34 -11.60 -3.44
CA LYS A 358 -18.35 -11.39 -1.98
C LYS A 358 -17.87 -9.99 -1.57
N GLY A 359 -18.28 -8.95 -2.29
CA GLY A 359 -17.85 -7.58 -2.00
C GLY A 359 -16.35 -7.36 -2.17
N GLY A 360 -15.72 -8.09 -3.09
CA GLY A 360 -14.28 -8.04 -3.34
C GLY A 360 -13.45 -9.04 -2.52
N PHE A 361 -14.00 -9.63 -1.46
CA PHE A 361 -13.28 -10.65 -0.67
C PHE A 361 -13.11 -11.99 -1.41
N GLY A 362 -13.90 -12.24 -2.45
CA GLY A 362 -13.75 -13.41 -3.33
C GLY A 362 -12.86 -13.16 -4.54
N ASP A 363 -12.19 -12.01 -4.65
CA ASP A 363 -11.26 -11.76 -5.75
C ASP A 363 -9.97 -12.59 -5.57
N LEU A 364 -9.62 -13.35 -6.60
CA LEU A 364 -8.32 -14.04 -6.70
C LEU A 364 -7.30 -13.09 -7.31
N SER A 365 -6.78 -12.18 -6.50
CA SER A 365 -5.84 -11.13 -6.90
C SER A 365 -4.74 -10.93 -5.87
N TRP A 366 -3.57 -10.51 -6.36
CA TRP A 366 -2.51 -9.93 -5.54
C TRP A 366 -3.02 -8.82 -4.60
N MET A 367 -4.07 -8.09 -5.00
CA MET A 367 -4.69 -7.01 -4.22
C MET A 367 -5.72 -7.49 -3.20
N ASN A 368 -5.79 -8.78 -2.89
CA ASN A 368 -6.62 -9.32 -1.81
C ASN A 368 -5.75 -9.76 -0.64
N TYR A 369 -6.35 -9.87 0.55
CA TYR A 369 -5.74 -10.34 1.78
C TYR A 369 -6.07 -11.82 1.94
N PRO A 370 -5.07 -12.71 1.93
CA PRO A 370 -5.29 -14.15 2.00
C PRO A 370 -6.19 -14.56 3.18
N GLN A 371 -5.99 -13.95 4.35
CA GLN A 371 -6.73 -14.24 5.57
C GLN A 371 -8.21 -13.83 5.53
N ASN A 372 -8.55 -12.85 4.69
CA ASN A 372 -9.92 -12.34 4.53
C ASN A 372 -10.65 -12.94 3.31
N TYR A 373 -9.98 -13.83 2.55
CA TYR A 373 -10.56 -14.40 1.34
C TYR A 373 -11.82 -15.21 1.63
N GLN A 374 -12.82 -15.06 0.77
CA GLN A 374 -14.08 -15.81 0.81
C GLN A 374 -14.34 -16.50 -0.52
N SER A 375 -14.22 -17.82 -0.54
CA SER A 375 -14.43 -18.60 -1.73
C SER A 375 -15.91 -18.67 -2.13
N SER A 376 -16.16 -19.04 -3.38
CA SER A 376 -17.52 -19.33 -3.86
C SER A 376 -18.14 -20.58 -3.20
N SER A 377 -17.32 -21.51 -2.72
CA SER A 377 -17.73 -22.72 -2.00
C SER A 377 -18.02 -22.48 -0.51
N GLY A 378 -17.81 -21.25 -0.01
CA GLY A 378 -18.00 -20.89 1.40
C GLY A 378 -16.81 -21.17 2.31
N LEU A 379 -15.67 -21.63 1.75
CA LEU A 379 -14.42 -21.72 2.48
C LEU A 379 -13.81 -20.32 2.66
N THR A 380 -13.16 -20.07 3.78
CA THR A 380 -12.59 -18.76 4.11
C THR A 380 -11.13 -18.86 4.53
N GLY A 381 -10.40 -17.76 4.39
CA GLY A 381 -9.06 -17.59 4.93
C GLY A 381 -7.92 -18.10 4.05
N THR A 382 -6.71 -18.01 4.61
CA THR A 382 -5.42 -18.12 3.90
C THR A 382 -5.29 -19.42 3.11
N ALA A 383 -5.68 -20.56 3.69
CA ALA A 383 -5.62 -21.86 3.00
C ALA A 383 -6.53 -21.91 1.75
N ALA A 384 -7.75 -21.38 1.86
CA ALA A 384 -8.69 -21.32 0.75
C ALA A 384 -8.18 -20.39 -0.36
N TYR A 385 -7.64 -19.23 0.02
CA TYR A 385 -7.04 -18.29 -0.94
C TYR A 385 -5.95 -18.96 -1.77
N TRP A 386 -4.97 -19.60 -1.11
CA TRP A 386 -3.85 -20.20 -1.82
C TRP A 386 -4.22 -21.45 -2.65
N SER A 387 -5.25 -22.18 -2.23
CA SER A 387 -5.81 -23.29 -3.03
C SER A 387 -6.42 -22.80 -4.35
N ASP A 388 -6.98 -21.58 -4.35
CA ASP A 388 -7.72 -21.01 -5.48
C ASP A 388 -6.92 -19.99 -6.30
N PHE A 389 -5.84 -19.41 -5.74
CA PHE A 389 -5.12 -18.29 -6.34
C PHE A 389 -4.17 -18.70 -7.47
N PRO A 390 -4.37 -18.21 -8.72
CA PRO A 390 -3.53 -18.59 -9.86
C PRO A 390 -2.31 -17.67 -10.09
N PHE A 391 -1.97 -16.81 -9.11
CA PHE A 391 -0.87 -15.84 -9.19
C PHE A 391 -1.06 -14.80 -10.29
N GLN A 392 -2.21 -14.13 -10.33
CA GLN A 392 -2.52 -13.08 -11.31
C GLN A 392 -3.36 -11.95 -10.71
N PHE A 393 -3.43 -10.82 -11.43
CA PHE A 393 -4.42 -9.77 -11.15
C PHE A 393 -5.78 -10.14 -11.74
N THR A 394 -6.87 -9.60 -11.18
CA THR A 394 -8.22 -9.69 -11.76
C THR A 394 -8.31 -8.95 -13.10
N ASP A 395 -9.33 -9.27 -13.90
CA ASP A 395 -9.53 -8.62 -15.22
C ASP A 395 -9.65 -7.10 -15.12
N ASN A 396 -10.33 -6.59 -14.09
CA ASN A 396 -10.47 -5.14 -13.88
C ASN A 396 -9.12 -4.47 -13.58
N GLU A 397 -8.28 -5.10 -12.76
CA GLU A 397 -6.94 -4.60 -12.46
C GLU A 397 -6.03 -4.67 -13.69
N LEU A 398 -6.10 -5.75 -14.49
CA LEU A 398 -5.36 -5.85 -15.75
C LEU A 398 -5.81 -4.78 -16.75
N ILE A 399 -7.11 -4.50 -16.85
CA ILE A 399 -7.64 -3.40 -17.67
C ILE A 399 -7.08 -2.06 -17.20
N HIS A 400 -7.02 -1.79 -15.90
CA HIS A 400 -6.43 -0.55 -15.37
C HIS A 400 -4.94 -0.45 -15.71
N LEU A 401 -4.16 -1.48 -15.39
CA LEU A 401 -2.72 -1.53 -15.64
C LEU A 401 -2.39 -1.27 -17.11
N ARG A 402 -3.11 -1.92 -18.04
CA ARG A 402 -2.82 -1.86 -19.47
C ARG A 402 -3.50 -0.70 -20.19
N HIS A 403 -4.77 -0.44 -19.86
CA HIS A 403 -5.67 0.43 -20.62
C HIS A 403 -6.28 1.59 -19.83
N GLY A 404 -5.95 1.76 -18.54
CA GLY A 404 -6.29 2.97 -17.80
C GLY A 404 -5.73 4.22 -18.48
N TYR A 405 -6.37 5.38 -18.27
CA TYR A 405 -5.84 6.64 -18.81
C TYR A 405 -4.46 6.95 -18.22
N TYR A 406 -3.60 7.62 -18.99
CA TYR A 406 -2.20 7.85 -18.62
C TYR A 406 -2.03 8.32 -17.17
N ARG A 407 -2.75 9.40 -16.80
CA ARG A 407 -2.67 10.03 -15.48
C ARG A 407 -3.25 9.17 -14.35
N ASN A 408 -4.07 8.17 -14.66
CA ASN A 408 -4.66 7.28 -13.67
C ASN A 408 -3.71 6.15 -13.27
N VAL A 409 -2.70 5.86 -14.10
CA VAL A 409 -1.80 4.71 -13.91
C VAL A 409 -0.39 5.17 -13.59
N ILE A 410 0.14 6.17 -14.30
CA ILE A 410 1.52 6.62 -14.11
C ILE A 410 1.74 7.17 -12.70
N MET A 411 2.86 6.80 -12.07
CA MET A 411 3.28 7.32 -10.78
C MET A 411 3.46 8.84 -10.86
N GLY A 412 3.13 9.54 -9.78
CA GLY A 412 3.20 10.98 -9.67
C GLY A 412 2.09 11.77 -10.37
N ALA A 413 1.15 11.14 -11.08
CA ALA A 413 0.05 11.89 -11.71
C ALA A 413 -1.16 12.06 -10.78
N ASN A 414 -2.30 11.45 -11.11
CA ASN A 414 -3.50 11.58 -10.28
C ASN A 414 -3.25 10.95 -8.91
N ALA A 415 -3.86 11.58 -7.90
CA ALA A 415 -3.83 11.09 -6.53
C ALA A 415 -4.36 9.64 -6.45
N PHE A 416 -3.89 8.89 -5.47
CA PHE A 416 -4.22 7.47 -5.31
C PHE A 416 -5.74 7.28 -5.23
N ALA A 417 -6.26 6.19 -5.80
CA ALA A 417 -7.68 5.96 -6.03
C ALA A 417 -8.36 6.86 -7.07
N THR A 418 -7.81 8.02 -7.46
CA THR A 418 -8.38 8.84 -8.54
C THR A 418 -8.07 8.24 -9.91
N GLY A 419 -9.13 8.06 -10.71
CA GLY A 419 -9.12 7.44 -12.02
C GLY A 419 -9.00 5.91 -11.99
N ALA A 420 -9.13 5.30 -10.81
CA ALA A 420 -9.09 3.86 -10.65
C ALA A 420 -10.41 3.15 -11.08
N ALA A 421 -11.51 3.90 -11.34
CA ALA A 421 -12.77 3.47 -12.03
C ALA A 421 -13.80 4.64 -12.22
N ASP A 422 -15.10 4.39 -12.46
CA ASP A 422 -16.19 5.39 -12.68
C ASP A 422 -17.53 5.17 -11.86
N ILE A 423 -17.90 5.97 -10.81
CA ILE A 423 -19.10 6.90 -10.63
C ILE A 423 -19.23 7.52 -9.20
N GLU A 424 -19.47 8.83 -9.02
CA GLU A 424 -19.64 9.65 -7.77
C GLU A 424 -19.87 9.02 -6.36
N PRO A 425 -19.21 9.54 -5.28
CA PRO A 425 -19.41 9.08 -3.91
C PRO A 425 -20.54 9.81 -3.15
N GLU A 426 -21.59 9.07 -2.78
CA GLU A 426 -22.56 9.48 -1.75
C GLU A 426 -21.99 9.20 -0.33
N LEU A 427 -22.59 9.82 0.70
CA LEU A 427 -22.33 9.37 2.07
C LEU A 427 -22.77 7.92 2.19
N PHE A 428 -21.99 7.08 2.87
CA PHE A 428 -22.29 5.65 2.97
C PHE A 428 -23.75 5.41 3.32
N ASP A 429 -24.47 4.69 2.45
CA ASP A 429 -25.84 4.28 2.72
C ASP A 429 -25.92 3.37 3.94
N GLU A 430 -27.09 3.39 4.59
CA GLU A 430 -27.37 2.41 5.64
C GLU A 430 -27.53 1.02 5.03
N PRO A 431 -26.89 -0.01 5.61
CA PRO A 431 -27.23 -1.38 5.28
C PRO A 431 -28.72 -1.63 5.53
N LEU A 432 -29.39 -2.34 4.60
CA LEU A 432 -30.79 -2.70 4.76
C LEU A 432 -31.05 -3.54 6.03
N ALA A 433 -30.03 -4.31 6.44
CA ALA A 433 -29.95 -5.01 7.72
C ALA A 433 -28.47 -5.18 8.11
N ASP A 434 -28.19 -5.18 9.41
CA ASP A 434 -26.87 -5.48 9.98
C ASP A 434 -27.05 -6.55 11.08
N GLU A 435 -26.65 -7.78 10.77
CA GLU A 435 -26.71 -8.94 11.68
C GLU A 435 -25.30 -9.35 12.18
N SER A 436 -24.29 -8.50 11.97
CA SER A 436 -22.90 -8.80 12.33
C SER A 436 -22.71 -9.06 13.83
N GLY A 437 -23.58 -8.50 14.68
CA GLY A 437 -23.38 -8.47 16.13
C GLY A 437 -22.26 -7.51 16.56
N LEU A 438 -21.88 -6.58 15.68
CA LEU A 438 -20.86 -5.56 15.91
C LEU A 438 -21.47 -4.16 15.79
N ARG A 439 -20.86 -3.17 16.44
CA ARG A 439 -21.23 -1.76 16.33
C ARG A 439 -20.00 -0.87 16.20
N LEU A 440 -19.97 -0.05 15.15
CA LEU A 440 -18.95 0.97 14.93
C LEU A 440 -19.42 2.33 15.45
N GLY A 441 -18.59 2.98 16.26
CA GLY A 441 -18.79 4.35 16.74
C GLY A 441 -17.67 5.29 16.29
N LEU A 442 -18.05 6.52 15.97
CA LEU A 442 -17.13 7.64 15.81
C LEU A 442 -17.36 8.67 16.93
N ARG A 443 -16.28 9.14 17.55
CA ARG A 443 -16.31 10.22 18.54
C ARG A 443 -15.20 11.23 18.22
N GLY A 444 -15.54 12.51 18.14
CA GLY A 444 -14.51 13.54 18.10
C GLY A 444 -13.86 13.67 19.48
N ALA A 445 -12.55 13.98 19.54
CA ALA A 445 -11.89 14.33 20.80
C ALA A 445 -12.64 15.47 21.55
N LYS A 446 -13.36 16.29 20.78
CA LYS A 446 -14.29 17.32 21.21
C LYS A 446 -15.34 17.58 20.13
N SER A 447 -16.43 18.24 20.51
CA SER A 447 -17.53 18.60 19.59
C SER A 447 -17.22 19.82 18.71
N GLY A 448 -16.22 20.62 19.07
CA GLY A 448 -15.81 21.80 18.32
C GLY A 448 -14.30 22.00 18.29
N PHE A 449 -13.77 22.25 17.09
CA PHE A 449 -12.37 22.54 16.80
C PHE A 449 -12.20 24.00 16.40
N ALA A 450 -11.06 24.61 16.70
CA ALA A 450 -10.72 25.91 16.15
C ALA A 450 -10.19 25.76 14.71
N PHE A 451 -10.27 26.83 13.92
CA PHE A 451 -9.72 26.82 12.55
C PHE A 451 -8.21 26.57 12.59
N GLY A 452 -7.71 25.64 11.75
CA GLY A 452 -6.31 25.20 11.77
C GLY A 452 -5.96 24.21 12.88
N GLU A 453 -6.92 23.82 13.73
CA GLU A 453 -6.68 22.80 14.73
C GLU A 453 -6.66 21.39 14.12
N PRO A 454 -5.68 20.54 14.46
CA PRO A 454 -5.67 19.15 14.04
C PRO A 454 -6.95 18.40 14.48
N VAL A 455 -7.71 17.92 13.49
CA VAL A 455 -8.94 17.14 13.74
C VAL A 455 -8.60 15.67 13.92
N VAL A 456 -8.87 15.15 15.13
CA VAL A 456 -8.67 13.75 15.51
C VAL A 456 -10.00 13.12 15.90
N VAL A 457 -10.23 11.91 15.43
CA VAL A 457 -11.42 11.11 15.77
C VAL A 457 -11.01 9.80 16.44
N GLU A 458 -11.75 9.43 17.47
CA GLU A 458 -11.71 8.12 18.09
C GLU A 458 -12.71 7.21 17.39
N LEU A 459 -12.24 6.04 16.99
CA LEU A 459 -13.04 4.95 16.48
C LEU A 459 -13.20 3.92 17.60
N LYS A 460 -14.42 3.41 17.75
CA LYS A 460 -14.74 2.33 18.69
C LYS A 460 -15.47 1.23 17.94
N LEU A 461 -14.98 0.00 18.02
CA LEU A 461 -15.72 -1.18 17.57
C LEU A 461 -16.06 -2.03 18.79
N GLU A 462 -17.34 -2.36 18.97
CA GLU A 462 -17.80 -3.16 20.10
C GLU A 462 -18.76 -4.28 19.67
N THR A 463 -18.86 -5.32 20.48
CA THR A 463 -19.87 -6.38 20.27
C THR A 463 -21.23 -5.93 20.81
N THR A 464 -22.29 -6.22 20.07
CA THR A 464 -23.68 -6.14 20.54
C THR A 464 -24.23 -7.51 20.93
N ASP A 465 -23.45 -8.58 20.74
CA ASP A 465 -23.82 -9.94 21.11
C ASP A 465 -23.03 -10.40 22.34
N LEU A 466 -23.76 -10.84 23.38
CA LEU A 466 -23.20 -11.37 24.63
C LEU A 466 -22.43 -12.69 24.43
N ARG A 467 -22.67 -13.42 23.33
CA ARG A 467 -21.90 -14.61 22.94
C ARG A 467 -20.50 -14.26 22.42
N GLY A 468 -20.28 -12.99 22.07
CA GLY A 468 -19.06 -12.47 21.48
C GLY A 468 -18.98 -12.62 19.96
N ARG A 469 -18.04 -11.90 19.36
CA ARG A 469 -17.75 -11.86 17.91
C ARG A 469 -16.26 -11.75 17.65
N SER A 470 -15.78 -12.48 16.65
CA SER A 470 -14.39 -12.39 16.19
C SER A 470 -14.27 -11.45 15.01
N THR A 471 -13.19 -10.67 14.97
CA THR A 471 -12.80 -9.81 13.83
C THR A 471 -11.28 -9.61 13.79
N HIS A 472 -10.72 -8.88 12.82
CA HIS A 472 -9.26 -8.71 12.64
C HIS A 472 -8.62 -7.57 13.46
N GLY A 473 -9.35 -6.87 14.34
CA GLY A 473 -8.79 -5.88 15.27
C GLY A 473 -8.24 -4.55 14.70
N HIS A 474 -8.04 -4.43 13.38
CA HIS A 474 -7.51 -3.23 12.72
C HIS A 474 -8.59 -2.16 12.49
N LEU A 475 -8.54 -1.08 13.26
CA LEU A 475 -9.55 -0.02 13.25
C LEU A 475 -9.00 1.34 12.77
N HIS A 476 -7.69 1.47 12.56
CA HIS A 476 -7.12 2.71 12.06
C HIS A 476 -7.34 2.81 10.53
N PRO A 477 -7.72 3.98 9.97
CA PRO A 477 -7.90 4.14 8.53
C PRO A 477 -6.66 3.78 7.69
N ASP A 478 -5.44 3.98 8.23
CA ASP A 478 -4.18 3.55 7.62
C ASP A 478 -4.11 2.04 7.32
N ASP A 479 -4.93 1.22 7.99
CA ASP A 479 -5.03 -0.24 7.78
C ASP A 479 -6.10 -0.61 6.76
N GLU A 480 -6.74 0.39 6.12
CA GLU A 480 -7.63 0.22 4.96
C GLU A 480 -8.94 -0.56 5.17
N LEU A 481 -9.17 -1.03 6.39
CA LEU A 481 -10.40 -1.74 6.77
C LEU A 481 -11.45 -0.79 7.37
N VAL A 482 -11.10 0.50 7.55
CA VAL A 482 -12.02 1.58 7.91
C VAL A 482 -11.94 2.74 6.93
N ASN A 483 -13.10 3.23 6.48
CA ASN A 483 -13.24 4.38 5.60
C ASN A 483 -14.05 5.47 6.28
N ILE A 484 -13.65 6.74 6.16
CA ILE A 484 -14.37 7.88 6.77
C ILE A 484 -14.82 8.85 5.68
N ALA A 485 -16.12 9.00 5.49
CA ALA A 485 -16.69 10.05 4.66
C ALA A 485 -16.82 11.35 5.46
N ILE A 486 -16.45 12.48 4.85
CA ILE A 486 -16.48 13.83 5.40
C ILE A 486 -17.34 14.71 4.49
N ARG A 487 -18.53 15.10 4.96
CA ARG A 487 -19.30 16.18 4.33
C ARG A 487 -18.86 17.52 4.89
N GLN A 488 -18.39 18.37 4.00
CA GLN A 488 -17.91 19.71 4.26
C GLN A 488 -19.08 20.71 4.44
N PRO A 489 -18.85 21.90 5.04
CA PRO A 489 -19.87 22.93 5.20
C PRO A 489 -20.55 23.35 3.89
N SER A 490 -19.83 23.26 2.76
CA SER A 490 -20.36 23.51 1.41
C SER A 490 -21.41 22.48 0.94
N GLY A 491 -21.62 21.39 1.69
CA GLY A 491 -22.46 20.27 1.30
C GLY A 491 -21.72 19.19 0.49
N ARG A 492 -20.49 19.48 0.04
CA ARG A 492 -19.65 18.51 -0.68
C ARG A 492 -19.20 17.38 0.25
N THR A 493 -19.47 16.14 -0.14
CA THR A 493 -18.92 14.95 0.53
C THR A 493 -17.59 14.56 -0.13
N VAL A 494 -16.58 14.31 0.69
CA VAL A 494 -15.30 13.73 0.28
C VAL A 494 -14.98 12.53 1.17
N LEU A 495 -14.20 11.58 0.66
CA LEU A 495 -13.69 10.47 1.47
C LEU A 495 -12.34 10.88 2.07
N TYR A 496 -12.14 10.67 3.37
CA TYR A 496 -10.82 10.77 3.99
C TYR A 496 -9.92 9.68 3.45
N ARG A 497 -8.85 10.09 2.76
CA ARG A 497 -7.80 9.21 2.24
C ARG A 497 -6.56 9.35 3.11
N PRO A 498 -6.13 8.30 3.83
CA PRO A 498 -4.89 8.31 4.60
C PRO A 498 -3.66 8.69 3.75
N LEU A 499 -2.64 9.29 4.38
CA LEU A 499 -1.37 9.59 3.72
C LEU A 499 -0.51 8.32 3.48
N ARG A 500 -0.75 7.28 4.28
CA ARG A 500 0.01 6.03 4.32
C ARG A 500 -0.96 4.85 4.37
N LEU A 501 -0.59 3.75 3.71
CA LEU A 501 -1.42 2.56 3.56
C LEU A 501 -0.62 1.32 3.96
N ARG A 502 -0.97 0.73 5.10
CA ARG A 502 -0.23 -0.39 5.69
C ARG A 502 -0.83 -1.71 5.25
N CYS A 503 -0.01 -2.58 4.68
CA CYS A 503 -0.41 -3.97 4.47
C CYS A 503 -0.26 -4.77 5.76
N VAL A 504 -1.37 -4.89 6.51
CA VAL A 504 -1.45 -5.69 7.73
C VAL A 504 -2.05 -7.07 7.38
N ASP A 505 -1.16 -7.99 7.00
CA ASP A 505 -1.48 -9.34 6.52
C ASP A 505 -1.10 -10.37 7.60
N GLN A 506 -1.92 -10.41 8.66
CA GLN A 506 -1.84 -11.37 9.75
C GLN A 506 -3.20 -12.06 9.95
N ASP A 507 -3.17 -13.38 10.19
CA ASP A 507 -4.36 -14.19 10.55
C ASP A 507 -4.85 -13.91 12.00
N GLU A 508 -4.35 -12.86 12.66
CA GLU A 508 -4.69 -12.56 14.06
C GLU A 508 -6.14 -12.06 14.16
N THR A 509 -6.96 -12.80 14.91
CA THR A 509 -8.34 -12.41 15.20
C THR A 509 -8.48 -11.97 16.65
N VAL A 510 -9.20 -10.87 16.84
CA VAL A 510 -9.64 -10.39 18.14
C VAL A 510 -11.07 -10.83 18.38
N ARG A 511 -11.30 -11.52 19.50
CA ARG A 511 -12.64 -11.78 20.02
C ARG A 511 -13.10 -10.62 20.89
N LEU A 512 -14.24 -10.02 20.54
CA LEU A 512 -14.96 -9.06 21.35
C LEU A 512 -16.06 -9.79 22.12
N ASP A 513 -16.03 -9.74 23.44
CA ASP A 513 -16.96 -10.43 24.35
C ASP A 513 -17.14 -9.64 25.66
N THR A 514 -17.72 -10.25 26.70
CA THR A 514 -17.95 -9.55 27.98
C THR A 514 -16.66 -9.11 28.69
N ASN A 515 -15.53 -9.77 28.44
CA ASN A 515 -14.24 -9.44 29.06
C ASN A 515 -13.51 -8.35 28.25
N ARG A 516 -13.63 -8.40 26.92
CA ARG A 516 -13.10 -7.38 26.01
C ARG A 516 -14.22 -6.87 25.09
N PRO A 517 -15.14 -6.02 25.60
CA PRO A 517 -16.34 -5.67 24.85
C PRO A 517 -16.08 -4.75 23.66
N ALA A 518 -14.95 -4.04 23.66
CA ALA A 518 -14.62 -3.09 22.61
C ALA A 518 -13.11 -2.95 22.37
N ILE A 519 -12.76 -2.53 21.16
CA ILE A 519 -11.45 -2.01 20.76
C ILE A 519 -11.57 -0.57 20.28
N TYR A 520 -10.45 0.16 20.35
CA TYR A 520 -10.40 1.59 20.09
C TYR A 520 -9.20 1.95 19.21
N SER A 521 -9.35 2.98 18.40
CA SER A 521 -8.27 3.58 17.61
C SER A 521 -8.44 5.09 17.56
N SER A 522 -7.34 5.84 17.45
CA SER A 522 -7.35 7.29 17.32
C SER A 522 -6.70 7.66 15.99
N ALA A 523 -7.43 8.40 15.17
CA ALA A 523 -7.04 8.75 13.81
C ALA A 523 -7.02 10.26 13.64
N TYR A 524 -5.85 10.81 13.30
CA TYR A 524 -5.73 12.17 12.81
C TYR A 524 -6.24 12.24 11.37
N ILE A 525 -7.33 12.96 11.14
CA ILE A 525 -7.99 13.08 9.83
C ILE A 525 -7.94 14.50 9.26
N GLY A 526 -7.17 15.39 9.90
CA GLY A 526 -7.02 16.78 9.46
C GLY A 526 -6.39 16.91 8.07
N TYR A 527 -5.40 16.06 7.78
CA TYR A 527 -4.64 16.03 6.54
C TYR A 527 -4.50 14.60 6.01
N GLY A 528 -4.46 14.43 4.69
CA GLY A 528 -4.27 13.14 4.02
C GLY A 528 -4.10 13.31 2.51
N GLY A 529 -4.49 12.31 1.72
CA GLY A 529 -4.29 12.26 0.26
C GLY A 529 -4.92 13.38 -0.57
N ASP A 530 -5.87 14.15 -0.03
CA ASP A 530 -6.47 15.33 -0.67
C ASP A 530 -5.96 16.66 -0.05
N GLY A 531 -4.89 16.62 0.74
CA GLY A 531 -4.43 17.76 1.55
C GLY A 531 -5.26 17.92 2.82
N HIS A 532 -5.50 19.17 3.24
CA HIS A 532 -6.30 19.48 4.43
C HIS A 532 -7.80 19.28 4.17
N TYR A 533 -8.51 18.53 5.02
CA TYR A 533 -9.95 18.25 4.85
C TYR A 533 -10.86 19.31 5.51
N PHE A 534 -10.33 20.07 6.47
CA PHE A 534 -11.07 21.00 7.34
C PHE A 534 -10.71 22.46 7.08
N GLN A 535 -10.69 22.86 5.80
CA GLN A 535 -10.27 24.20 5.35
C GLN A 535 -11.36 25.29 5.44
N GLN A 536 -12.54 24.97 5.98
CA GLN A 536 -13.66 25.91 6.08
C GLN A 536 -14.22 25.90 7.50
N PRO A 537 -14.40 27.06 8.14
CA PRO A 537 -15.25 27.11 9.32
C PRO A 537 -16.69 26.69 8.98
N GLY A 538 -17.33 25.99 9.91
CA GLY A 538 -18.70 25.50 9.74
C GLY A 538 -18.93 24.11 10.32
N THR A 539 -20.10 23.54 10.03
CA THR A 539 -20.46 22.19 10.48
C THR A 539 -20.04 21.15 9.46
N TYR A 540 -19.32 20.14 9.92
CA TYR A 540 -18.97 18.95 9.15
C TYR A 540 -19.78 17.75 9.64
N GLN A 541 -20.07 16.82 8.73
CA GLN A 541 -20.66 15.52 9.06
C GLN A 541 -19.70 14.40 8.67
N LEU A 542 -19.41 13.52 9.60
CA LEU A 542 -18.48 12.42 9.45
C LEU A 542 -19.24 11.10 9.59
N ARG A 543 -18.92 10.11 8.75
CA ARG A 543 -19.47 8.76 8.85
C ARG A 543 -18.39 7.75 8.53
N ALA A 544 -18.19 6.75 9.38
CA ALA A 544 -17.25 5.67 9.12
C ALA A 544 -17.96 4.42 8.60
N SER A 545 -17.26 3.62 7.81
CA SER A 545 -17.62 2.23 7.54
C SER A 545 -16.43 1.33 7.84
N TYR A 546 -16.70 0.20 8.47
CA TYR A 546 -15.75 -0.83 8.85
C TYR A 546 -16.09 -2.12 8.12
N GLN A 547 -15.08 -2.77 7.55
CA GLN A 547 -15.20 -4.08 6.93
C GLN A 547 -14.69 -5.13 7.93
N ALA A 548 -15.57 -6.02 8.42
CA ALA A 548 -15.19 -7.09 9.33
C ALA A 548 -14.60 -8.29 8.58
N SER A 549 -13.94 -9.20 9.31
CA SER A 549 -13.28 -10.38 8.73
C SER A 549 -14.24 -11.38 8.06
N ASP A 550 -15.52 -11.39 8.45
CA ASP A 550 -16.57 -12.18 7.83
C ASP A 550 -17.17 -11.51 6.57
N GLY A 551 -16.64 -10.35 6.16
CA GLY A 551 -17.12 -9.56 5.02
C GLY A 551 -18.31 -8.66 5.35
N SER A 552 -18.80 -8.66 6.59
CA SER A 552 -19.83 -7.73 7.04
C SER A 552 -19.34 -6.29 6.96
N ARG A 553 -20.23 -5.39 6.52
CA ARG A 553 -19.98 -3.95 6.47
C ARG A 553 -20.76 -3.23 7.56
N ILE A 554 -20.06 -2.70 8.55
CA ILE A 554 -20.65 -2.00 9.69
C ILE A 554 -20.48 -0.49 9.46
N VAL A 555 -21.56 0.28 9.54
CA VAL A 555 -21.53 1.73 9.32
C VAL A 555 -21.82 2.47 10.62
N SER A 556 -21.05 3.51 10.93
CA SER A 556 -21.27 4.31 12.14
C SER A 556 -22.49 5.23 11.99
N PRO A 557 -23.08 5.68 13.11
CA PRO A 557 -23.89 6.89 13.12
C PRO A 557 -23.11 8.10 12.58
N VAL A 558 -23.84 9.12 12.11
CA VAL A 558 -23.21 10.37 11.66
C VAL A 558 -22.72 11.17 12.87
N LEU A 559 -21.40 11.42 12.91
CA LEU A 559 -20.76 12.33 13.85
C LEU A 559 -20.83 13.76 13.29
N ARG A 560 -21.30 14.72 14.08
CA ARG A 560 -21.24 16.15 13.73
C ARG A 560 -20.10 16.81 14.49
N ILE A 561 -19.25 17.56 13.78
CA ILE A 561 -18.23 18.41 14.40
C ILE A 561 -18.33 19.83 13.84
N VAL A 562 -17.92 20.81 14.64
CA VAL A 562 -17.92 22.22 14.25
C VAL A 562 -16.49 22.73 14.19
N VAL A 563 -16.09 23.29 13.05
CA VAL A 563 -14.86 24.09 12.94
C VAL A 563 -15.24 25.56 13.14
N ARG A 564 -14.71 26.19 14.17
CA ARG A 564 -15.03 27.58 14.54
C ARG A 564 -14.19 28.55 13.72
N HIS A 565 -14.72 29.75 13.49
CA HIS A 565 -13.94 30.83 12.89
C HIS A 565 -12.79 31.28 13.81
N PRO A 566 -11.65 31.72 13.25
CA PRO A 566 -10.63 32.40 14.03
C PRO A 566 -11.22 33.69 14.62
N VAL A 567 -10.93 33.96 15.90
CA VAL A 567 -11.50 35.11 16.63
C VAL A 567 -10.49 36.25 16.71
N THR A 568 -9.21 35.93 16.82
CA THR A 568 -8.12 36.90 16.93
C THR A 568 -7.15 36.83 15.75
N ALA A 569 -6.33 37.87 15.57
CA ALA A 569 -5.26 37.85 14.57
C ALA A 569 -4.25 36.71 14.84
N ALA A 570 -3.97 36.42 16.11
CA ALA A 570 -3.11 35.30 16.50
C ALA A 570 -3.73 33.95 16.12
N ASP A 571 -5.06 33.80 16.18
CA ASP A 571 -5.74 32.57 15.74
C ASP A 571 -5.59 32.37 14.22
N SER A 572 -5.65 33.46 13.44
CA SER A 572 -5.44 33.41 11.99
C SER A 572 -4.00 33.06 11.63
N GLU A 573 -3.02 33.72 12.26
CA GLU A 573 -1.59 33.45 12.06
C GLU A 573 -1.26 31.98 12.41
N LEU A 574 -1.80 31.47 13.51
CA LEU A 574 -1.64 30.07 13.90
C LEU A 574 -2.28 29.10 12.92
N ALA A 575 -3.45 29.42 12.38
CA ALA A 575 -4.07 28.58 11.37
C ALA A 575 -3.21 28.51 10.09
N GLU A 576 -2.60 29.61 9.67
CA GLU A 576 -1.66 29.64 8.54
C GLU A 576 -0.41 28.78 8.82
N LEU A 577 0.16 28.88 10.03
CA LEU A 577 1.32 28.09 10.44
C LEU A 577 1.01 26.59 10.52
N MET A 578 -0.22 26.19 10.86
CA MET A 578 -0.60 24.78 11.04
C MET A 578 -1.16 24.12 9.78
N MET A 579 -1.69 24.89 8.82
CA MET A 579 -2.39 24.37 7.63
C MET A 579 -1.54 24.36 6.35
N GLY A 580 -0.22 24.51 6.43
CA GLY A 580 0.64 24.26 5.29
C GLY A 580 0.74 22.77 4.93
N GLU A 581 1.18 22.48 3.71
CA GLU A 581 1.37 21.11 3.18
C GLU A 581 2.37 20.30 4.01
N GLU A 582 3.55 20.87 4.31
CA GLU A 582 4.60 20.19 5.07
C GLU A 582 4.19 19.94 6.52
N GLN A 583 3.43 20.85 7.14
CA GLN A 583 2.91 20.73 8.49
C GLN A 583 1.85 19.63 8.59
N GLY A 584 0.96 19.56 7.59
CA GLY A 584 0.03 18.44 7.44
C GLY A 584 0.75 17.09 7.39
N LYS A 585 1.81 16.99 6.58
CA LYS A 585 2.65 15.78 6.50
C LYS A 585 3.34 15.48 7.82
N LEU A 586 3.95 16.46 8.48
CA LEU A 586 4.62 16.29 9.77
C LEU A 586 3.65 15.78 10.85
N LEU A 587 2.40 16.25 10.86
CA LEU A 587 1.39 15.76 11.80
C LEU A 587 0.99 14.30 11.53
N VAL A 588 0.85 13.88 10.26
CA VAL A 588 0.56 12.48 9.90
C VAL A 588 1.75 11.57 10.20
N LEU A 589 2.96 11.99 9.79
CA LEU A 589 4.21 11.27 10.00
C LEU A 589 4.65 11.26 11.47
N ARG A 590 4.03 12.10 12.32
CA ARG A 590 4.39 12.32 13.73
C ARG A 590 5.80 12.91 13.90
N GLY A 591 6.16 13.80 12.99
CA GLY A 591 7.44 14.50 12.88
C GLY A 591 8.40 13.86 11.87
N SER A 592 9.47 14.58 11.52
CA SER A 592 10.52 14.11 10.58
C SER A 592 11.72 15.08 10.61
N ASP A 593 12.94 14.57 10.44
CA ASP A 593 14.13 15.40 10.17
C ASP A 593 14.46 15.55 8.67
N SER A 594 13.57 15.10 7.78
CA SER A 594 13.82 15.17 6.34
C SER A 594 14.07 16.62 5.89
N PRO A 595 15.15 16.90 5.14
CA PRO A 595 15.43 18.25 4.63
C PRO A 595 14.30 18.85 3.78
N SER A 596 13.49 17.99 3.15
CA SER A 596 12.33 18.39 2.35
C SER A 596 11.13 18.87 3.16
N LEU A 597 11.12 18.64 4.48
CA LEU A 597 10.07 19.07 5.42
C LEU A 597 10.57 20.17 6.36
N ARG A 598 11.68 20.84 6.01
CA ARG A 598 12.32 21.86 6.85
C ARG A 598 11.40 23.05 7.09
N ALA A 599 10.69 23.55 6.07
CA ALA A 599 9.82 24.72 6.24
C ALA A 599 8.64 24.40 7.16
N GLY A 600 8.10 23.19 7.08
CA GLY A 600 7.10 22.69 8.03
C GLY A 600 7.63 22.63 9.46
N ASN A 601 8.87 22.14 9.65
CA ASN A 601 9.51 22.09 10.97
C ASN A 601 9.79 23.46 11.56
N GLU A 602 10.18 24.42 10.72
CA GLU A 602 10.37 25.84 11.10
C GLU A 602 9.03 26.46 11.53
N ALA A 603 7.95 26.22 10.79
CA ALA A 603 6.62 26.69 11.17
C ALA A 603 6.13 26.09 12.50
N LEU A 604 6.30 24.77 12.71
CA LEU A 604 5.97 24.15 14.00
C LEU A 604 6.83 24.69 15.15
N GLN A 605 8.10 25.05 14.88
CA GLN A 605 8.95 25.70 15.87
C GLN A 605 8.42 27.10 16.21
N GLU A 606 8.02 27.88 15.21
CA GLU A 606 7.46 29.22 15.39
C GLU A 606 6.18 29.19 16.25
N VAL A 607 5.31 28.21 16.04
CA VAL A 607 4.14 27.96 16.91
C VAL A 607 4.56 27.78 18.37
N ILE A 608 5.62 27.00 18.63
CA ILE A 608 6.09 26.72 19.99
C ILE A 608 6.72 27.95 20.62
N GLU A 609 7.50 28.73 19.88
CA GLU A 609 8.26 29.88 20.39
C GLU A 609 7.39 31.12 20.59
N ARG A 610 6.56 31.47 19.59
CA ARG A 610 5.75 32.69 19.62
C ARG A 610 4.38 32.49 20.25
N HIS A 611 3.84 31.26 20.20
CA HIS A 611 2.49 30.94 20.66
C HIS A 611 2.47 29.83 21.71
N ALA A 612 3.51 29.74 22.54
CA ALA A 612 3.71 28.70 23.56
C ALA A 612 2.50 28.40 24.46
N ASN A 613 1.70 29.42 24.77
CA ASN A 613 0.53 29.38 25.64
C ASN A 613 -0.79 29.10 24.90
N HIS A 614 -0.77 29.14 23.56
CA HIS A 614 -1.94 28.82 22.77
C HIS A 614 -2.19 27.30 22.77
N PRO A 615 -3.45 26.83 22.81
CA PRO A 615 -3.75 25.39 22.80
C PRO A 615 -3.10 24.61 21.65
N PHE A 616 -2.89 25.23 20.48
CA PHE A 616 -2.30 24.56 19.31
C PHE A 616 -0.84 24.17 19.50
N ALA A 617 -0.11 24.85 20.40
CA ALA A 617 1.27 24.50 20.69
C ALA A 617 1.39 23.04 21.16
N VAL A 618 0.33 22.45 21.74
CA VAL A 618 0.32 21.03 22.13
C VAL A 618 0.60 20.09 20.94
N TYR A 619 0.10 20.40 19.74
CA TYR A 619 0.24 19.53 18.57
C TYR A 619 1.61 19.69 17.91
N ALA A 620 2.13 20.92 17.84
CA ALA A 620 3.49 21.17 17.40
C ALA A 620 4.51 20.48 18.33
N ARG A 621 4.32 20.64 19.65
CA ARG A 621 5.14 19.95 20.67
C ARG A 621 5.04 18.42 20.56
N LEU A 622 3.85 17.88 20.30
CA LEU A 622 3.68 16.44 20.08
C LEU A 622 4.54 15.94 18.91
N ALA A 623 4.42 16.57 17.73
CA ALA A 623 5.17 16.15 16.55
C ALA A 623 6.70 16.26 16.76
N LYS A 624 7.17 17.37 17.33
CA LYS A 624 8.61 17.55 17.60
C LYS A 624 9.12 16.61 18.69
N GLY A 625 8.34 16.41 19.76
CA GLY A 625 8.71 15.54 20.87
C GLY A 625 8.75 14.06 20.50
N LEU A 626 7.77 13.59 19.72
CA LEU A 626 7.77 12.21 19.21
C LEU A 626 8.97 11.95 18.30
N ASN A 627 9.29 12.90 17.41
CA ASN A 627 10.46 12.80 16.53
C ASN A 627 11.78 12.81 17.32
N ALA A 628 11.92 13.70 18.31
CA ALA A 628 13.11 13.76 19.16
C ALA A 628 13.32 12.50 20.01
N GLU A 629 12.24 11.84 20.45
CA GLU A 629 12.29 10.68 21.33
C GLU A 629 12.99 9.47 20.70
N HIS A 630 12.89 9.31 19.38
CA HIS A 630 13.51 8.20 18.67
C HIS A 630 14.75 8.63 17.90
N GLU A 631 15.53 7.63 17.50
CA GLU A 631 16.60 7.86 16.53
C GLU A 631 15.99 8.25 15.18
N PHE A 632 16.70 8.99 14.34
CA PHE A 632 16.22 9.28 12.99
C PHE A 632 17.24 8.86 11.95
N LYS A 633 16.82 7.97 11.05
CA LYS A 633 17.58 7.45 9.93
C LYS A 633 17.51 8.41 8.75
N SER A 634 18.65 8.94 8.34
CA SER A 634 18.81 9.75 7.14
C SER A 634 19.87 9.15 6.25
N LEU A 635 19.54 8.92 4.98
CA LEU A 635 20.54 8.52 4.01
C LEU A 635 21.37 9.74 3.59
N LYS A 636 22.67 9.55 3.39
CA LYS A 636 23.54 10.62 2.90
C LYS A 636 23.21 10.95 1.45
N ALA A 637 23.32 12.22 1.08
CA ALA A 637 23.05 12.68 -0.29
C ALA A 637 23.98 12.05 -1.35
N ASP A 638 25.17 11.61 -0.95
CA ASP A 638 26.12 10.88 -1.81
C ASP A 638 25.77 9.39 -1.98
N LYS A 639 24.69 8.92 -1.32
CA LYS A 639 24.18 7.55 -1.33
C LYS A 639 25.13 6.51 -0.73
N THR A 640 26.17 6.96 -0.02
CA THR A 640 27.24 6.08 0.47
C THR A 640 27.03 5.57 1.90
N GLY A 641 25.99 6.03 2.62
CA GLY A 641 25.75 5.52 3.97
C GLY A 641 24.51 6.06 4.67
N LEU A 642 24.13 5.36 5.74
CA LEU A 642 23.10 5.73 6.69
C LEU A 642 23.71 6.63 7.78
N THR A 643 23.09 7.76 8.04
CA THR A 643 23.33 8.56 9.26
C THR A 643 22.17 8.31 10.20
N VAL A 644 22.48 7.91 11.43
CA VAL A 644 21.49 7.71 12.49
C VAL A 644 21.66 8.83 13.51
N ARG A 645 20.74 9.79 13.54
CA ARG A 645 20.67 10.77 14.63
C ARG A 645 20.28 10.01 15.89
N ALA A 646 21.08 10.09 16.96
CA ALA A 646 20.71 9.55 18.25
C ALA A 646 19.46 10.27 18.82
N PRO A 647 18.64 9.59 19.65
CA PRO A 647 17.54 10.24 20.36
C PRO A 647 17.97 11.52 21.08
N ASP A 648 17.23 12.61 20.92
CA ASP A 648 17.41 13.83 21.70
C ASP A 648 16.44 13.79 22.89
N THR A 649 16.84 13.05 23.92
CA THR A 649 16.01 12.79 25.11
C THR A 649 15.62 14.08 25.82
N LYS A 650 16.52 15.07 25.86
CA LYS A 650 16.26 16.38 26.47
C LYS A 650 15.13 17.09 25.74
N SER A 651 15.23 17.23 24.41
CA SER A 651 14.19 17.86 23.60
C SER A 651 12.89 17.06 23.68
N ALA A 652 12.95 15.73 23.62
CA ALA A 652 11.77 14.87 23.77
C ALA A 652 11.02 15.13 25.09
N ILE A 653 11.73 15.18 26.22
CA ILE A 653 11.16 15.46 27.54
C ILE A 653 10.58 16.89 27.60
N GLU A 654 11.32 17.87 27.09
CA GLU A 654 10.91 19.28 27.06
C GLU A 654 9.62 19.47 26.26
N GLN A 655 9.48 18.81 25.11
CA GLN A 655 8.30 18.94 24.25
C GLN A 655 7.13 18.08 24.72
N LEU A 656 7.35 16.83 25.16
CA LEU A 656 6.26 15.90 25.52
C LEU A 656 5.68 16.17 26.92
N THR A 657 6.46 16.70 27.87
CA THR A 657 5.96 16.98 29.23
C THR A 657 4.77 17.94 29.24
N PRO A 658 4.81 19.11 28.55
CA PRO A 658 3.65 19.99 28.41
C PRO A 658 2.45 19.31 27.74
N VAL A 659 2.69 18.42 26.77
CA VAL A 659 1.63 17.67 26.08
C VAL A 659 0.89 16.77 27.05
N VAL A 660 1.61 15.96 27.82
CA VAL A 660 1.02 15.06 28.82
C VAL A 660 0.25 15.87 29.87
N LYS A 661 0.86 16.93 30.41
CA LYS A 661 0.24 17.77 31.45
C LYS A 661 -1.06 18.44 30.96
N ALA A 662 -1.06 19.02 29.76
CA ALA A 662 -2.24 19.67 29.20
C ALA A 662 -3.36 18.66 28.91
N SER A 663 -3.01 17.49 28.41
CA SER A 663 -3.97 16.46 28.01
C SER A 663 -4.62 15.79 29.22
N GLN A 664 -3.89 15.56 30.32
CA GLN A 664 -4.46 15.09 31.59
C GLN A 664 -5.51 16.04 32.17
N GLN A 665 -5.48 17.32 31.80
CA GLN A 665 -6.47 18.33 32.18
C GLN A 665 -7.60 18.49 31.14
N GLY A 666 -7.66 17.63 30.12
CA GLY A 666 -8.63 17.70 29.03
C GLY A 666 -8.42 18.88 28.06
N LYS A 667 -7.22 19.47 28.03
CA LYS A 667 -6.88 20.65 27.20
C LYS A 667 -5.88 20.34 26.07
N GLY A 668 -5.60 19.08 25.82
CA GLY A 668 -4.58 18.65 24.86
C GLY A 668 -5.10 17.61 23.87
N VAL A 669 -4.32 16.55 23.68
CA VAL A 669 -4.64 15.45 22.76
C VAL A 669 -5.69 14.50 23.36
N ASP A 670 -6.28 13.64 22.53
CA ASP A 670 -7.20 12.60 22.99
C ASP A 670 -6.49 11.55 23.88
N ASN A 671 -7.29 10.75 24.59
CA ASN A 671 -6.77 9.80 25.58
C ASN A 671 -5.86 8.70 24.99
N LEU A 672 -6.09 8.26 23.75
CA LEU A 672 -5.22 7.26 23.12
C LEU A 672 -3.88 7.89 22.73
N THR A 673 -3.91 9.11 22.19
CA THR A 673 -2.68 9.87 21.89
C THR A 673 -1.94 10.29 23.16
N LEU A 674 -2.66 10.60 24.26
CA LEU A 674 -2.07 10.84 25.58
C LEU A 674 -1.30 9.60 26.06
N ASN A 675 -1.93 8.42 26.03
CA ASN A 675 -1.26 7.17 26.38
C ASN A 675 0.02 6.95 25.54
N LEU A 676 -0.04 7.14 24.22
CA LEU A 676 1.15 7.09 23.36
C LEU A 676 2.22 8.10 23.82
N ALA A 677 1.86 9.37 23.98
CA ALA A 677 2.80 10.43 24.35
C ALA A 677 3.43 10.19 25.73
N THR A 678 2.67 9.69 26.71
CA THR A 678 3.19 9.38 28.05
C THR A 678 4.14 8.19 28.04
N ARG A 679 3.85 7.14 27.29
CA ARG A 679 4.79 5.99 27.14
C ARG A 679 6.07 6.39 26.43
N ARG A 680 5.98 7.26 25.41
CA ARG A 680 7.15 7.82 24.71
C ARG A 680 7.96 8.76 25.63
N LEU A 681 7.29 9.57 26.47
CA LEU A 681 7.95 10.37 27.49
C LEU A 681 8.70 9.51 28.51
N ALA A 682 8.10 8.43 29.01
CA ALA A 682 8.77 7.49 29.91
C ALA A 682 10.02 6.88 29.26
N ARG A 683 9.94 6.49 27.98
CA ARG A 683 11.10 5.99 27.24
C ARG A 683 12.21 7.04 27.09
N ALA A 684 11.85 8.32 26.91
CA ALA A 684 12.84 9.40 26.87
C ALA A 684 13.59 9.55 28.21
N TYR A 685 12.89 9.46 29.36
CA TYR A 685 13.52 9.45 30.69
C TYR A 685 14.44 8.24 30.90
N ALA A 686 13.98 7.03 30.57
CA ALA A 686 14.79 5.81 30.68
C ALA A 686 16.06 5.90 29.81
N ARG A 687 15.96 6.43 28.59
CA ARG A 687 17.10 6.69 27.69
C ARG A 687 18.07 7.74 28.22
N GLN A 688 17.60 8.65 29.07
CA GLN A 688 18.46 9.61 29.77
C GLN A 688 19.15 8.99 31.01
N GLY A 689 18.84 7.73 31.33
CA GLY A 689 19.34 7.01 32.51
C GLY A 689 18.42 7.09 33.73
N ASP A 690 17.23 7.68 33.60
CA ASP A 690 16.26 7.83 34.69
C ASP A 690 15.11 6.83 34.55
N VAL A 691 15.43 5.55 34.81
CA VAL A 691 14.46 4.45 34.74
C VAL A 691 13.41 4.55 35.86
N GLU A 692 13.76 5.17 36.99
CA GLU A 692 12.85 5.39 38.12
C GLU A 692 11.75 6.41 37.77
N GLU A 693 12.12 7.57 37.21
CA GLU A 693 11.12 8.55 36.75
C GLU A 693 10.32 7.97 35.58
N ALA A 694 10.93 7.18 34.68
CA ALA A 694 10.19 6.47 33.64
C ALA A 694 9.08 5.58 34.23
N GLY A 695 9.39 4.79 35.25
CA GLY A 695 8.41 3.99 36.01
C GLY A 695 7.33 4.86 36.65
N THR A 696 7.73 5.97 37.29
CA THR A 696 6.81 6.94 37.92
C THR A 696 5.85 7.57 36.91
N ILE A 697 6.32 7.91 35.71
CA ILE A 697 5.49 8.45 34.63
C ILE A 697 4.46 7.42 34.16
N LEU A 698 4.83 6.14 34.05
CA LEU A 698 3.91 5.05 33.69
C LEU A 698 2.89 4.78 34.81
N ASP A 699 3.28 4.90 36.09
CA ASP A 699 2.33 4.80 37.21
C ASP A 699 1.36 5.98 37.26
N ARG A 700 1.82 7.18 36.92
CA ARG A 700 0.95 8.36 36.75
C ARG A 700 -0.03 8.16 35.58
N LEU A 701 0.39 7.51 34.50
CA LEU A 701 -0.49 7.15 33.38
C LEU A 701 -1.62 6.22 33.87
N VAL A 702 -1.29 5.11 34.53
CA VAL A 702 -2.31 4.15 35.01
C VAL A 702 -3.27 4.85 35.98
N ARG A 703 -2.76 5.64 36.95
CA ARG A 703 -3.61 6.40 37.89
C ARG A 703 -4.54 7.41 37.22
N HIS A 704 -4.14 8.01 36.09
CA HIS A 704 -5.02 8.92 35.35
C HIS A 704 -6.24 8.20 34.77
N PHE A 705 -6.04 6.97 34.27
CA PHE A 705 -7.12 6.15 33.72
C PHE A 705 -7.91 5.38 34.79
N ASP A 706 -7.30 5.08 35.94
CA ASP A 706 -7.93 4.36 37.06
C ASP A 706 -8.89 5.27 37.86
N THR A 707 -9.94 5.74 37.18
CA THR A 707 -11.02 6.54 37.74
C THR A 707 -12.36 6.02 37.21
N SER A 708 -13.46 6.36 37.86
CA SER A 708 -14.81 5.99 37.42
C SER A 708 -15.22 6.59 36.07
N ALA A 709 -14.40 7.46 35.48
CA ALA A 709 -14.64 8.03 34.15
C ALA A 709 -14.30 7.06 33.00
N PHE A 710 -13.55 5.98 33.28
CA PHE A 710 -13.13 5.00 32.28
C PHE A 710 -13.69 3.61 32.59
N ASN A 711 -13.96 2.84 31.52
CA ASN A 711 -14.45 1.47 31.67
C ASN A 711 -13.33 0.55 32.18
N PRO A 712 -13.62 -0.46 33.03
CA PRO A 712 -12.61 -1.35 33.59
C PRO A 712 -11.70 -2.02 32.54
N HIS A 713 -12.25 -2.47 31.41
CA HIS A 713 -11.46 -3.10 30.34
C HIS A 713 -10.48 -2.13 29.66
N VAL A 714 -10.80 -0.83 29.63
CA VAL A 714 -9.90 0.21 29.13
C VAL A 714 -8.74 0.41 30.10
N VAL A 715 -9.05 0.47 31.41
CA VAL A 715 -8.03 0.61 32.46
C VAL A 715 -7.07 -0.57 32.43
N GLU A 716 -7.59 -1.79 32.28
CA GLU A 716 -6.77 -3.01 32.19
C GLU A 716 -5.88 -3.00 30.94
N ALA A 717 -6.41 -2.59 29.78
CA ALA A 717 -5.60 -2.46 28.56
C ALA A 717 -4.48 -1.42 28.71
N VAL A 718 -4.74 -0.27 29.34
CA VAL A 718 -3.71 0.74 29.63
C VAL A 718 -2.68 0.21 30.61
N ARG A 719 -3.10 -0.51 31.65
CA ARG A 719 -2.21 -1.15 32.63
C ARG A 719 -1.30 -2.17 31.96
N ALA A 720 -1.83 -3.07 31.15
CA ALA A 720 -1.05 -4.06 30.40
C ALA A 720 -0.02 -3.39 29.47
N GLN A 721 -0.39 -2.30 28.77
CA GLN A 721 0.53 -1.54 27.94
C GLN A 721 1.62 -0.83 28.74
N ALA A 722 1.28 -0.28 29.92
CA ALA A 722 2.24 0.36 30.81
C ALA A 722 3.24 -0.66 31.37
N GLU A 723 2.77 -1.82 31.83
CA GLU A 723 3.63 -2.90 32.35
C GLU A 723 4.52 -3.50 31.25
N SER A 724 3.99 -3.76 30.06
CA SER A 724 4.80 -4.18 28.90
C SER A 724 5.88 -3.15 28.57
N THR A 725 5.55 -1.85 28.66
CA THR A 725 6.52 -0.78 28.45
C THR A 725 7.58 -0.79 29.57
N LYS A 726 7.20 -0.91 30.84
CA LYS A 726 8.15 -1.02 31.96
C LYS A 726 9.10 -2.19 31.78
N ALA A 727 8.58 -3.38 31.45
CA ALA A 727 9.39 -4.58 31.25
C ALA A 727 10.43 -4.35 30.14
N LYS A 728 10.02 -3.75 29.03
CA LYS A 728 10.94 -3.41 27.93
C LYS A 728 11.99 -2.37 28.36
N LEU A 729 11.59 -1.31 29.06
CA LEU A 729 12.54 -0.30 29.53
C LEU A 729 13.55 -0.88 30.54
N MET A 730 13.11 -1.81 31.40
CA MET A 730 13.99 -2.49 32.35
C MET A 730 14.97 -3.42 31.65
N SER A 731 14.53 -4.12 30.60
CA SER A 731 15.40 -4.95 29.76
C SER A 731 16.41 -4.11 28.97
N ASP A 732 16.00 -2.94 28.46
CA ASP A 732 16.82 -2.10 27.59
C ASP A 732 17.80 -1.21 28.38
N PHE A 733 17.42 -0.76 29.58
CA PHE A 733 18.13 0.30 30.33
C PHE A 733 18.31 0.01 31.83
N GLY A 734 17.81 -1.12 32.35
CA GLY A 734 17.94 -1.48 33.76
C GLY A 734 19.38 -1.83 34.17
N PRO A 735 19.69 -1.81 35.48
CA PRO A 735 20.97 -2.29 35.97
C PRO A 735 21.11 -3.80 35.67
N ALA A 736 22.27 -4.18 35.12
CA ALA A 736 22.62 -5.56 34.76
C ALA A 736 22.77 -6.48 35.99
#